data_AF-A0A7R9TFR1-F1
#
_entry.id   AF-A0A7R9TFR1-F1
#
_cell.length_a   1.000
_cell.length_b   1.000
_cell.length_c   1.000
_cell.angle_alpha   90.00
_cell.angle_beta   90.00
_cell.angle_gamma   90.00
#
_symmetry.space_group_name_H-M   'P 1'
#
loop_
_entity.id
_entity.type
_entity.pdbx_description
1 polymer ?
#
loop_
_entity_poly.entity_id
_entity_poly.type
_entity_poly.pdbx_seq_one_letter_code
_entity_poly.pdbx_strand_id
1 'polypeptide(L)'
;MADCVLVDCVPVACAAAARARVPCVCVTNFSWDFIYADFMVAAGKESRHIVWQIAEDYASCAMLLRLPGFTPMPAFRQVIDVPLVVRRARRARADVRAELGIREGERLLLFNFGGQDASWQLLEEFLPPGWKCVVCTMLPLNGESQLPPRFFRPSSEDAYIPDILNACDAMLGKIGYGTTSEALAHGIPMVFVRRDFFNEEPFLRKLLEVNGASVEMPRRDFFAGRWAPYLEAALRLRVQYKGALNGAEMVADAVEAVAAGNTEAPLIASAPPERATRVRLRDTIVFGYQLQRAHQRTFDVPEWYGDLYRKAARRWPADSGGEQTHAAPSSLADAEPTMDAHFSVLDGDAMLHADSDVSSFLSLLARLSEPQAEISPRSLPEWRAAGALFDWDSPITVSRAPGRLDVMGGIADYSGSLVLQMPIAQACVVALQRQPVGKQRLWQHTRHRHNELRRNCSDASGDAGVAAISAHGVASIRLVSTGADAGNRAPTFDMDLRDLFDASGEVLSYERARAYFEQDTSRRWAAYVVGAVVVLMREKGVRFEDGMAILVHSEVPEGKGVSSSASVEVAAMSALAGAHGLELDRKELAVLCQKVENLVVGAPCGLMDQMASACGMDGSLMRMLCQPDLLQPELHVPSHVALWGIDSGIRHSVGGSDYGSVRVGAFMGKALINARRAEVERSSADAEGDMHGAAKAALKPIRHLAELRVHDFEKVYEGRLPETMSGEDFLRVCPDGHGDSVTTIDRATTYAVRAPTAHPVREHFRVRAFAQVLCAEDSDEQLEVLGELMFQSHESYGACGLGSTGTDRLVELVREEAESGGGALHGAKITGGGSGGTVCVLGRAGVAGEAALSRIVERYASETGHKPYVFSGSSEGAAAFGTLKVLRKKESSDGGGKRLLLSAGPA
;
A
#
# COMPACT_ATOMS: atom_id res chain seq x y z
N MET A 1 -10.41 -39.23 -3.72
CA MET A 1 -9.91 -38.01 -3.04
C MET A 1 -11.14 -37.17 -2.70
N ALA A 2 -11.09 -36.35 -1.65
CA ALA A 2 -12.18 -35.42 -1.36
C ALA A 2 -12.14 -34.26 -2.37
N ASP A 3 -13.30 -33.87 -2.90
CA ASP A 3 -13.41 -32.79 -3.89
C ASP A 3 -13.49 -31.40 -3.24
N CYS A 4 -13.90 -31.33 -1.98
CA CYS A 4 -13.94 -30.11 -1.16
C CYS A 4 -13.84 -30.46 0.34
N VAL A 5 -13.30 -29.54 1.15
CA VAL A 5 -13.32 -29.60 2.61
C VAL A 5 -14.27 -28.53 3.14
N LEU A 6 -15.33 -28.95 3.84
CA LEU A 6 -16.25 -28.04 4.54
C LEU A 6 -15.84 -27.91 6.00
N VAL A 7 -15.71 -26.67 6.49
CA VAL A 7 -15.12 -26.39 7.80
C VAL A 7 -16.01 -25.45 8.61
N ASP A 8 -16.36 -25.87 9.83
CA ASP A 8 -16.99 -25.03 10.86
C ASP A 8 -15.91 -24.25 11.62
N CYS A 9 -15.30 -23.30 10.92
CA CYS A 9 -14.29 -22.39 11.44
C CYS A 9 -13.05 -23.04 12.11
N VAL A 10 -12.65 -24.26 11.79
CA VAL A 10 -11.41 -24.86 12.31
C VAL A 10 -10.21 -24.39 11.47
N PRO A 11 -9.27 -23.57 12.00
CA PRO A 11 -8.23 -22.93 11.18
C PRO A 11 -7.31 -23.95 10.51
N VAL A 12 -6.80 -24.90 11.30
CA VAL A 12 -5.84 -25.92 10.81
C VAL A 12 -6.39 -26.75 9.64
N ALA A 13 -7.71 -26.91 9.54
CA ALA A 13 -8.34 -27.61 8.44
C ALA A 13 -8.16 -26.86 7.09
N CYS A 14 -8.18 -25.53 7.12
CA CYS A 14 -7.93 -24.70 5.93
C CYS A 14 -6.51 -24.89 5.41
N ALA A 15 -5.52 -24.85 6.31
CA ALA A 15 -4.13 -25.06 5.96
C ALA A 15 -3.84 -26.51 5.52
N ALA A 16 -4.51 -27.50 6.11
CA ALA A 16 -4.40 -28.90 5.70
C ALA A 16 -4.98 -29.12 4.31
N ALA A 17 -6.17 -28.57 4.02
CA ALA A 17 -6.82 -28.64 2.72
C ALA A 17 -5.97 -28.01 1.61
N ALA A 18 -5.42 -26.81 1.85
CA ALA A 18 -4.53 -26.13 0.91
C ALA A 18 -3.26 -26.94 0.61
N ARG A 19 -2.66 -27.59 1.62
CA ARG A 19 -1.51 -28.50 1.43
C ARG A 19 -1.89 -29.76 0.64
N ALA A 20 -3.11 -30.26 0.84
CA ALA A 20 -3.66 -31.38 0.07
C ALA A 20 -4.13 -30.99 -1.33
N ARG A 21 -4.09 -29.69 -1.69
CA ARG A 21 -4.62 -29.11 -2.94
C ARG A 21 -6.12 -29.40 -3.14
N VAL A 22 -6.87 -29.40 -2.04
CA VAL A 22 -8.33 -29.52 -2.03
C VAL A 22 -8.91 -28.17 -1.61
N PRO A 23 -9.93 -27.62 -2.31
CA PRO A 23 -10.53 -26.36 -1.90
C PRO A 23 -11.20 -26.50 -0.53
N CYS A 24 -11.08 -25.46 0.29
CA CYS A 24 -11.68 -25.38 1.61
C CYS A 24 -12.75 -24.29 1.64
N VAL A 25 -13.94 -24.62 2.15
CA VAL A 25 -15.02 -23.67 2.36
C VAL A 25 -15.31 -23.58 3.86
N CYS A 26 -15.21 -22.38 4.41
CA CYS A 26 -15.61 -22.09 5.78
C CYS A 26 -17.04 -21.55 5.83
N VAL A 27 -17.82 -21.95 6.82
CA VAL A 27 -19.16 -21.40 7.08
C VAL A 27 -19.20 -20.96 8.54
N THR A 28 -19.20 -19.66 8.80
CA THR A 28 -19.12 -19.13 10.18
C THR A 28 -19.50 -17.66 10.25
N ASN A 29 -19.84 -17.18 11.45
CA ASN A 29 -19.98 -15.76 11.78
C ASN A 29 -18.78 -15.25 12.61
N PHE A 30 -17.81 -16.06 13.00
CA PHE A 30 -16.64 -15.56 13.72
C PHE A 30 -15.37 -16.27 13.29
N SER A 31 -14.21 -15.74 13.66
CA SER A 31 -12.91 -16.41 13.48
C SER A 31 -12.13 -16.53 14.80
N TRP A 32 -11.45 -17.66 14.99
CA TRP A 32 -10.70 -17.92 16.23
C TRP A 32 -9.52 -16.97 16.47
N ASP A 33 -8.92 -16.37 15.44
CA ASP A 33 -7.91 -15.31 15.61
C ASP A 33 -8.51 -14.10 16.32
N PHE A 34 -9.75 -13.72 15.96
CA PHE A 34 -10.47 -12.65 16.61
C PHE A 34 -10.89 -13.01 18.05
N ILE A 35 -11.33 -14.25 18.29
CA ILE A 35 -11.70 -14.73 19.63
C ILE A 35 -10.47 -14.78 20.55
N TYR A 36 -9.33 -15.27 20.07
CA TYR A 36 -8.14 -15.44 20.90
C TYR A 36 -7.26 -14.20 21.01
N ALA A 37 -7.47 -13.17 20.18
CA ALA A 37 -6.70 -11.93 20.23
C ALA A 37 -6.58 -11.37 21.65
N ASP A 38 -7.71 -11.21 22.36
CA ASP A 38 -7.74 -10.62 23.71
C ASP A 38 -7.14 -11.52 24.80
N PHE A 39 -7.34 -12.85 24.70
CA PHE A 39 -6.76 -13.81 25.64
C PHE A 39 -5.23 -13.84 25.53
N MET A 40 -4.69 -13.73 24.32
CA MET A 40 -3.25 -13.79 24.07
C MET A 40 -2.54 -12.47 24.39
N VAL A 41 -3.27 -11.35 24.46
CA VAL A 41 -2.77 -10.10 25.07
C VAL A 41 -2.47 -10.30 26.56
N ALA A 42 -3.36 -10.97 27.29
CA ALA A 42 -3.21 -11.24 28.72
C ALA A 42 -2.16 -12.32 29.04
N ALA A 43 -1.96 -13.29 28.14
CA ALA A 43 -1.02 -14.40 28.31
C ALA A 43 0.46 -14.05 27.98
N GLY A 44 0.77 -12.82 27.59
CA GLY A 44 2.13 -12.34 27.34
C GLY A 44 2.61 -12.46 25.88
N LYS A 45 3.75 -11.82 25.56
CA LYS A 45 4.28 -11.70 24.18
C LYS A 45 4.53 -13.05 23.49
N GLU A 46 4.92 -14.08 24.24
CA GLU A 46 5.24 -15.38 23.68
C GLU A 46 4.04 -16.11 23.06
N SER A 47 2.80 -15.76 23.42
CA SER A 47 1.60 -16.47 22.94
C SER A 47 0.93 -15.80 21.72
N ARG A 48 1.39 -14.61 21.33
CA ARG A 48 0.82 -13.80 20.22
C ARG A 48 0.95 -14.47 18.85
N HIS A 49 1.98 -15.29 18.66
CA HIS A 49 2.25 -16.02 17.43
C HIS A 49 1.10 -16.99 17.05
N ILE A 50 0.34 -17.48 18.03
CA ILE A 50 -0.78 -18.41 17.80
C ILE A 50 -1.91 -17.72 17.02
N VAL A 51 -2.24 -16.48 17.35
CA VAL A 51 -3.28 -15.69 16.65
C VAL A 51 -2.90 -15.46 15.20
N TRP A 52 -1.63 -15.13 14.95
CA TRP A 52 -1.10 -14.98 13.58
C TRP A 52 -1.18 -16.29 12.79
N GLN A 53 -0.83 -17.42 13.41
CA GLN A 53 -0.94 -18.73 12.74
C GLN A 53 -2.39 -19.04 12.35
N ILE A 54 -3.34 -18.74 13.24
CA ILE A 54 -4.76 -18.95 12.98
C ILE A 54 -5.24 -18.09 11.80
N ALA A 55 -4.86 -16.81 11.76
CA ALA A 55 -5.19 -15.93 10.64
C ALA A 55 -4.56 -16.39 9.31
N GLU A 56 -3.30 -16.84 9.33
CA GLU A 56 -2.66 -17.39 8.13
C GLU A 56 -3.30 -18.69 7.64
N ASP A 57 -3.73 -19.55 8.56
CA ASP A 57 -4.42 -20.78 8.22
C ASP A 57 -5.76 -20.48 7.54
N TYR A 58 -6.54 -19.53 8.07
CA TYR A 58 -7.76 -19.04 7.41
C TYR A 58 -7.49 -18.37 6.06
N ALA A 59 -6.36 -17.69 5.88
CA ALA A 59 -5.96 -17.11 4.60
C ALA A 59 -5.66 -18.14 3.51
N SER A 60 -5.61 -19.43 3.86
CA SER A 60 -5.53 -20.55 2.93
C SER A 60 -6.90 -21.10 2.54
N CYS A 61 -7.98 -20.61 3.15
CA CYS A 61 -9.35 -20.97 2.80
C CYS A 61 -9.71 -20.44 1.42
N ALA A 62 -10.38 -21.26 0.60
CA ALA A 62 -10.79 -20.86 -0.74
C ALA A 62 -11.95 -19.86 -0.67
N MET A 63 -12.91 -20.08 0.24
CA MET A 63 -14.09 -19.22 0.37
C MET A 63 -14.67 -19.28 1.78
N LEU A 64 -15.05 -18.11 2.32
CA LEU A 64 -15.86 -17.98 3.51
C LEU A 64 -17.32 -17.66 3.11
N LEU A 65 -18.26 -18.51 3.55
CA LEU A 65 -19.69 -18.24 3.55
C LEU A 65 -20.04 -17.63 4.91
N ARG A 66 -20.07 -16.30 4.96
CA ARG A 66 -20.16 -15.54 6.20
C ARG A 66 -21.61 -15.39 6.65
N LEU A 67 -21.86 -15.82 7.88
CA LEU A 67 -23.19 -15.86 8.48
C LEU A 67 -23.56 -14.52 9.15
N PRO A 68 -24.84 -14.12 9.25
CA PRO A 68 -25.25 -12.85 9.87
C PRO A 68 -24.81 -12.68 11.33
N GLY A 69 -24.59 -11.44 11.77
CA GLY A 69 -24.09 -11.17 13.12
C GLY A 69 -22.63 -11.58 13.27
N PHE A 70 -21.86 -11.39 12.21
CA PHE A 70 -20.46 -11.78 12.13
C PHE A 70 -19.51 -10.84 12.85
N THR A 71 -18.37 -11.37 13.29
CA THR A 71 -17.19 -10.63 13.69
C THR A 71 -16.36 -10.23 12.47
N PRO A 72 -15.44 -9.27 12.62
CA PRO A 72 -14.35 -9.07 11.67
C PRO A 72 -13.63 -10.39 11.38
N MET A 73 -13.43 -10.69 10.10
CA MET A 73 -12.76 -11.91 9.63
C MET A 73 -11.79 -11.62 8.46
N PRO A 74 -10.80 -10.72 8.65
CA PRO A 74 -9.93 -10.22 7.57
C PRO A 74 -8.97 -11.28 7.02
N ALA A 75 -8.79 -12.38 7.75
CA ALA A 75 -7.95 -13.49 7.33
C ALA A 75 -8.45 -14.16 6.04
N PHE A 76 -9.76 -14.14 5.77
CA PHE A 76 -10.34 -14.80 4.59
C PHE A 76 -10.25 -13.91 3.34
N ARG A 77 -9.77 -14.48 2.23
CA ARG A 77 -9.55 -13.73 0.97
C ARG A 77 -10.82 -13.52 0.15
N GLN A 78 -11.71 -14.51 0.15
CA GLN A 78 -12.98 -14.51 -0.57
C GLN A 78 -14.10 -14.73 0.43
N VAL A 79 -15.02 -13.79 0.51
CA VAL A 79 -16.12 -13.78 1.49
C VAL A 79 -17.44 -13.55 0.77
N ILE A 80 -18.43 -14.39 1.03
CA ILE A 80 -19.79 -14.26 0.53
C ILE A 80 -20.73 -14.24 1.74
N ASP A 81 -21.46 -13.14 1.91
CA ASP A 81 -22.49 -13.05 2.94
C ASP A 81 -23.70 -13.90 2.53
N VAL A 82 -24.09 -14.82 3.40
CA VAL A 82 -25.27 -15.66 3.19
C VAL A 82 -26.42 -15.23 4.12
N PRO A 83 -27.68 -15.48 3.73
CA PRO A 83 -28.82 -15.28 4.63
C PRO A 83 -28.73 -16.14 5.88
N LEU A 84 -29.71 -15.99 6.77
CA LEU A 84 -29.72 -16.69 8.05
C LEU A 84 -29.73 -18.21 7.83
N VAL A 85 -28.69 -18.89 8.32
CA VAL A 85 -28.64 -20.35 8.38
C VAL A 85 -29.32 -20.76 9.67
N VAL A 86 -30.48 -21.37 9.54
CA VAL A 86 -31.35 -21.69 10.68
C VAL A 86 -32.02 -23.03 10.50
N ARG A 87 -32.19 -23.74 11.61
CA ARG A 87 -32.98 -24.96 11.68
C ARG A 87 -34.46 -24.57 11.81
N ARG A 88 -35.28 -24.95 10.84
CA ARG A 88 -36.72 -24.64 10.86
C ARG A 88 -37.47 -25.60 11.77
N ALA A 89 -38.47 -25.08 12.48
CA ALA A 89 -39.47 -25.93 13.13
C ALA A 89 -40.15 -26.84 12.11
N ARG A 90 -40.30 -28.10 12.49
CA ARG A 90 -40.96 -29.18 11.77
C ARG A 90 -42.44 -29.29 12.16
N ARG A 91 -42.80 -28.76 13.33
CA ARG A 91 -44.15 -28.89 13.93
C ARG A 91 -44.79 -27.53 14.21
N ALA A 92 -46.11 -27.49 14.16
CA ALA A 92 -46.86 -26.28 14.47
C ALA A 92 -46.84 -25.98 15.98
N ARG A 93 -46.83 -24.68 16.32
CA ARG A 93 -46.85 -24.18 17.71
C ARG A 93 -47.96 -24.82 18.56
N ALA A 94 -49.16 -24.98 18.00
CA ALA A 94 -50.31 -25.51 18.73
C ALA A 94 -50.09 -26.97 19.17
N ASP A 95 -49.54 -27.80 18.28
CA ASP A 95 -49.33 -29.23 18.54
C ASP A 95 -48.29 -29.45 19.62
N VAL A 96 -47.18 -28.71 19.55
CA VAL A 96 -46.10 -28.78 20.54
C VAL A 96 -46.59 -28.29 21.91
N ARG A 97 -47.40 -27.22 21.96
CA ARG A 97 -47.98 -26.73 23.22
C ARG A 97 -48.97 -27.72 23.84
N ALA A 98 -49.77 -28.40 23.02
CA ALA A 98 -50.69 -29.43 23.49
C ALA A 98 -49.95 -30.63 24.10
N GLU A 99 -48.88 -31.09 23.44
CA GLU A 99 -48.02 -32.17 23.96
C GLU A 99 -47.34 -31.80 25.27
N LEU A 100 -46.83 -30.57 25.38
CA LEU A 100 -46.20 -30.06 26.60
C LEU A 100 -47.23 -29.70 27.71
N GLY A 101 -48.53 -29.91 27.47
CA GLY A 101 -49.59 -29.62 28.44
C GLY A 101 -49.73 -28.14 28.80
N ILE A 102 -49.47 -27.25 27.84
CA ILE A 102 -49.55 -25.79 28.02
C ILE A 102 -50.95 -25.31 27.65
N ARG A 103 -51.66 -24.75 28.63
CA ARG A 103 -53.03 -24.27 28.48
C ARG A 103 -53.08 -22.94 27.71
N GLU A 104 -54.25 -22.61 27.21
CA GLU A 104 -54.53 -21.29 26.63
C GLU A 104 -54.34 -20.19 27.70
N GLY A 105 -53.55 -19.16 27.38
CA GLY A 105 -53.19 -18.09 28.32
C GLY A 105 -51.94 -18.32 29.16
N GLU A 106 -51.41 -19.55 29.26
CA GLU A 106 -50.11 -19.81 29.91
C GLU A 106 -48.94 -19.37 29.03
N ARG A 107 -47.89 -18.81 29.64
CA ARG A 107 -46.66 -18.42 28.93
C ARG A 107 -45.60 -19.49 29.07
N LEU A 108 -44.86 -19.73 27.99
CA LEU A 108 -43.81 -20.75 27.94
C LEU A 108 -42.44 -20.09 27.73
N LEU A 109 -41.49 -20.35 28.64
CA LEU A 109 -40.10 -19.93 28.55
C LEU A 109 -39.22 -21.10 28.09
N LEU A 110 -38.33 -20.87 27.12
CA LEU A 110 -37.22 -21.79 26.87
C LEU A 110 -36.02 -21.39 27.71
N PHE A 111 -35.48 -22.30 28.53
CA PHE A 111 -34.23 -22.10 29.25
C PHE A 111 -33.09 -22.89 28.60
N ASN A 112 -32.11 -22.17 28.02
CA ASN A 112 -31.05 -22.76 27.19
C ASN A 112 -29.64 -22.20 27.51
N PHE A 113 -28.94 -22.88 28.41
CA PHE A 113 -27.54 -22.64 28.84
C PHE A 113 -26.68 -23.91 28.69
N GLY A 114 -26.57 -24.47 27.48
CA GLY A 114 -25.79 -25.70 27.26
C GLY A 114 -24.29 -25.55 27.59
N GLY A 115 -23.66 -26.62 28.11
CA GLY A 115 -22.21 -26.78 28.23
C GLY A 115 -21.50 -26.00 29.36
N GLN A 116 -22.20 -25.66 30.44
CA GLN A 116 -21.58 -25.04 31.64
C GLN A 116 -21.77 -25.93 32.86
N ASP A 117 -20.72 -26.06 33.67
CA ASP A 117 -20.84 -26.58 35.04
C ASP A 117 -21.63 -25.57 35.87
N ALA A 118 -22.86 -25.93 36.23
CA ALA A 118 -23.71 -25.09 37.05
C ALA A 118 -23.61 -25.54 38.51
N SER A 119 -22.84 -24.81 39.30
CA SER A 119 -22.82 -24.93 40.77
C SER A 119 -24.03 -24.27 41.46
N TRP A 120 -25.13 -24.06 40.75
CA TRP A 120 -26.28 -23.28 41.20
C TRP A 120 -27.63 -23.95 40.87
N GLN A 121 -28.70 -23.63 41.61
CA GLN A 121 -30.01 -24.29 41.52
C GLN A 121 -31.11 -23.34 41.03
N LEU A 122 -32.06 -23.87 40.26
CA LEU A 122 -33.28 -23.16 39.86
C LEU A 122 -34.29 -23.17 41.02
N LEU A 123 -34.95 -22.04 41.28
CA LEU A 123 -36.05 -21.95 42.25
C LEU A 123 -37.36 -21.59 41.55
N GLU A 124 -38.47 -22.09 42.08
CA GLU A 124 -39.80 -21.83 41.51
C GLU A 124 -40.12 -20.33 41.42
N GLU A 125 -39.69 -19.54 42.41
CA GLU A 125 -39.90 -18.10 42.51
C GLU A 125 -39.24 -17.28 41.38
N PHE A 126 -38.33 -17.88 40.61
CA PHE A 126 -37.68 -17.20 39.49
C PHE A 126 -38.65 -16.97 38.32
N LEU A 127 -39.71 -17.78 38.21
CA LEU A 127 -40.73 -17.63 37.18
C LEU A 127 -41.93 -16.79 37.66
N PRO A 128 -42.36 -15.77 36.89
CA PRO A 128 -43.57 -15.02 37.19
C PRO A 128 -44.81 -15.92 37.21
N PRO A 129 -45.89 -15.52 37.91
CA PRO A 129 -47.16 -16.24 37.86
C PRO A 129 -47.65 -16.44 36.40
N GLY A 130 -48.18 -17.62 36.09
CA GLY A 130 -48.67 -17.97 34.75
C GLY A 130 -47.60 -18.39 33.74
N TRP A 131 -46.33 -18.42 34.12
CA TRP A 131 -45.24 -18.96 33.30
C TRP A 131 -44.90 -20.41 33.64
N LYS A 132 -44.57 -21.18 32.60
CA LYS A 132 -43.93 -22.49 32.65
C LYS A 132 -42.60 -22.43 31.90
N CYS A 133 -41.63 -23.27 32.26
CA CYS A 133 -40.28 -23.23 31.67
C CYS A 133 -39.80 -24.62 31.24
N VAL A 134 -39.36 -24.72 29.99
CA VAL A 134 -38.71 -25.91 29.43
C VAL A 134 -37.20 -25.77 29.58
N VAL A 135 -36.57 -26.69 30.30
CA VAL A 135 -35.11 -26.69 30.56
C VAL A 135 -34.42 -27.66 29.60
N CYS A 136 -33.59 -27.14 28.70
CA CYS A 136 -32.92 -27.93 27.64
C CYS A 136 -31.41 -28.15 27.88
N THR A 137 -30.94 -27.98 29.12
CA THR A 137 -29.51 -28.07 29.48
C THR A 137 -29.16 -29.39 30.17
N MET A 138 -27.98 -29.95 29.81
CA MET A 138 -27.34 -31.06 30.52
C MET A 138 -26.71 -30.56 31.81
N LEU A 139 -27.52 -30.24 32.82
CA LEU A 139 -27.03 -29.93 34.17
C LEU A 139 -26.66 -31.25 34.87
N PRO A 140 -25.46 -31.42 35.44
CA PRO A 140 -25.17 -32.58 36.27
C PRO A 140 -26.11 -32.57 37.48
N LEU A 141 -27.04 -33.52 37.52
CA LEU A 141 -27.82 -33.81 38.72
C LEU A 141 -26.96 -34.72 39.60
N ASN A 142 -26.10 -34.12 40.43
CA ASN A 142 -25.56 -34.86 41.56
C ASN A 142 -26.72 -35.14 42.52
N GLY A 143 -27.21 -36.39 42.51
CA GLY A 143 -28.08 -36.98 43.53
C GLY A 143 -29.35 -36.18 43.84
N GLU A 144 -30.46 -36.53 43.17
CA GLU A 144 -31.83 -36.15 43.55
C GLU A 144 -32.05 -34.65 43.86
N SER A 145 -32.25 -33.86 42.80
CA SER A 145 -33.04 -32.62 42.93
C SER A 145 -34.00 -32.57 41.75
N GLN A 146 -35.27 -32.85 42.03
CA GLN A 146 -36.36 -32.63 41.08
C GLN A 146 -36.34 -31.16 40.63
N LEU A 147 -36.60 -30.89 39.35
CA LEU A 147 -36.82 -29.53 38.89
C LEU A 147 -37.99 -28.92 39.70
N PRO A 148 -37.91 -27.63 40.08
CA PRO A 148 -38.99 -26.98 40.82
C PRO A 148 -40.31 -27.07 40.06
N PRO A 149 -41.47 -26.98 40.74
CA PRO A 149 -42.75 -26.88 40.08
C PRO A 149 -42.74 -25.77 39.02
N ARG A 150 -43.41 -26.01 37.89
CA ARG A 150 -43.42 -25.16 36.67
C ARG A 150 -42.16 -25.21 35.80
N PHE A 151 -41.09 -25.90 36.21
CA PHE A 151 -39.94 -26.24 35.37
C PHE A 151 -40.01 -27.70 34.97
N PHE A 152 -39.75 -28.01 33.71
CA PHE A 152 -39.77 -29.39 33.23
C PHE A 152 -38.80 -29.59 32.06
N ARG A 153 -38.45 -30.86 31.82
CA ARG A 153 -37.69 -31.26 30.63
C ARG A 153 -38.65 -31.77 29.55
N PRO A 154 -38.25 -31.72 28.28
CA PRO A 154 -38.97 -32.42 27.22
C PRO A 154 -39.08 -33.92 27.55
N SER A 155 -40.19 -34.53 27.16
CA SER A 155 -40.51 -35.94 27.47
C SER A 155 -39.61 -36.95 26.76
N SER A 156 -38.97 -36.55 25.65
CA SER A 156 -38.04 -37.35 24.85
C SER A 156 -36.62 -36.79 24.97
N GLU A 157 -35.61 -37.67 25.12
CA GLU A 157 -34.20 -37.29 25.07
C GLU A 157 -33.80 -36.68 23.69
N ASP A 158 -34.54 -37.01 22.62
CA ASP A 158 -34.34 -36.51 21.25
C ASP A 158 -35.19 -35.27 20.89
N ALA A 159 -35.63 -34.48 21.87
CA ALA A 159 -36.53 -33.37 21.61
C ALA A 159 -35.90 -32.31 20.67
N TYR A 160 -36.57 -32.04 19.55
CA TYR A 160 -36.09 -31.09 18.54
C TYR A 160 -36.29 -29.65 19.00
N ILE A 161 -35.21 -29.01 19.48
CA ILE A 161 -35.23 -27.67 20.10
C ILE A 161 -35.97 -26.59 19.27
N PRO A 162 -35.83 -26.50 17.93
CA PRO A 162 -36.57 -25.51 17.15
C PRO A 162 -38.09 -25.64 17.26
N ASP A 163 -38.64 -26.85 17.40
CA ASP A 163 -40.08 -27.06 17.61
C ASP A 163 -40.53 -26.50 18.97
N ILE A 164 -39.72 -26.71 20.01
CA ILE A 164 -39.97 -26.20 21.36
C ILE A 164 -39.85 -24.67 21.37
N LEU A 165 -38.81 -24.10 20.77
CA LEU A 165 -38.63 -22.65 20.70
C LEU A 165 -39.82 -22.00 19.98
N ASN A 166 -40.29 -22.58 18.88
CA ASN A 166 -41.48 -22.12 18.14
C ASN A 166 -42.77 -22.18 19.00
N ALA A 167 -42.79 -22.97 20.07
CA ALA A 167 -43.86 -23.07 21.04
C ALA A 167 -43.76 -22.06 22.22
N CYS A 168 -42.58 -21.45 22.40
CA CYS A 168 -42.28 -20.54 23.50
C CYS A 168 -42.75 -19.10 23.25
N ASP A 169 -42.98 -18.35 24.32
CA ASP A 169 -43.28 -16.92 24.31
C ASP A 169 -42.02 -16.07 24.49
N ALA A 170 -40.97 -16.62 25.10
CA ALA A 170 -39.64 -16.02 25.19
C ALA A 170 -38.56 -17.10 25.35
N MET A 171 -37.31 -16.73 25.11
CA MET A 171 -36.13 -17.55 25.38
C MET A 171 -35.25 -16.87 26.42
N LEU A 172 -34.73 -17.64 27.39
CA LEU A 172 -33.71 -17.23 28.34
C LEU A 172 -32.46 -18.09 28.13
N GLY A 173 -31.34 -17.49 27.73
CA GLY A 173 -30.14 -18.25 27.39
C GLY A 173 -28.88 -17.43 27.16
N LYS A 174 -27.82 -18.12 26.72
CA LYS A 174 -26.58 -17.49 26.27
C LYS A 174 -26.69 -17.04 24.80
N ILE A 175 -26.07 -15.92 24.45
CA ILE A 175 -25.94 -15.48 23.06
C ILE A 175 -24.93 -16.39 22.34
N GLY A 176 -25.39 -17.11 21.31
CA GLY A 176 -24.56 -17.75 20.29
C GLY A 176 -25.30 -17.75 18.94
N TYR A 177 -24.60 -18.04 17.84
CA TYR A 177 -25.20 -17.93 16.51
C TYR A 177 -26.48 -18.77 16.38
N GLY A 178 -26.44 -20.06 16.75
CA GLY A 178 -27.59 -20.95 16.62
C GLY A 178 -28.82 -20.52 17.42
N THR A 179 -28.65 -20.02 18.65
CA THR A 179 -29.78 -19.53 19.46
C THR A 179 -30.32 -18.22 18.91
N THR A 180 -29.43 -17.34 18.43
CA THR A 180 -29.78 -16.05 17.85
C THR A 180 -30.54 -16.23 16.54
N SER A 181 -30.06 -17.11 15.65
CA SER A 181 -30.69 -17.37 14.36
C SER A 181 -32.07 -18.00 14.51
N GLU A 182 -32.22 -18.97 15.42
CA GLU A 182 -33.51 -19.60 15.71
C GLU A 182 -34.51 -18.63 16.35
N ALA A 183 -34.09 -17.81 17.31
CA ALA A 183 -34.95 -16.80 17.93
C ALA A 183 -35.49 -15.79 16.90
N LEU A 184 -34.62 -15.31 16.00
CA LEU A 184 -35.01 -14.38 14.94
C LEU A 184 -35.94 -15.02 13.91
N ALA A 185 -35.64 -16.24 13.47
CA ALA A 185 -36.45 -16.96 12.49
C ALA A 185 -37.86 -17.29 12.99
N HIS A 186 -38.00 -17.58 14.29
CA HIS A 186 -39.27 -17.90 14.93
C HIS A 186 -39.99 -16.70 15.55
N GLY A 187 -39.41 -15.49 15.47
CA GLY A 187 -40.01 -14.28 16.03
C GLY A 187 -40.08 -14.28 17.56
N ILE A 188 -39.17 -14.98 18.24
CA ILE A 188 -39.16 -15.16 19.69
C ILE A 188 -38.18 -14.18 20.34
N PRO A 189 -38.60 -13.36 21.31
CA PRO A 189 -37.69 -12.46 22.01
C PRO A 189 -36.74 -13.26 22.91
N MET A 190 -35.48 -12.82 22.93
CA MET A 190 -34.40 -13.44 23.68
C MET A 190 -33.99 -12.55 24.86
N VAL A 191 -34.16 -13.10 26.06
CA VAL A 191 -33.55 -12.61 27.28
C VAL A 191 -32.19 -13.27 27.44
N PHE A 192 -31.12 -12.50 27.53
CA PHE A 192 -29.77 -13.05 27.60
C PHE A 192 -28.98 -12.52 28.79
N VAL A 193 -28.02 -13.33 29.23
CA VAL A 193 -27.08 -12.96 30.30
C VAL A 193 -25.72 -12.74 29.68
N ARG A 194 -25.13 -11.54 29.89
CA ARG A 194 -23.82 -11.18 29.31
C ARG A 194 -22.70 -12.09 29.77
N ARG A 195 -21.85 -12.49 28.83
CA ARG A 195 -20.59 -13.19 29.08
C ARG A 195 -19.42 -12.23 28.93
N ASP A 196 -18.57 -12.14 29.95
CA ASP A 196 -17.32 -11.40 29.82
C ASP A 196 -16.38 -12.19 28.90
N PHE A 197 -15.59 -11.48 28.09
CA PHE A 197 -14.53 -12.05 27.24
C PHE A 197 -14.99 -12.99 26.11
N PHE A 198 -16.22 -12.81 25.60
CA PHE A 198 -16.70 -13.51 24.41
C PHE A 198 -16.90 -12.54 23.24
N ASN A 199 -15.87 -12.40 22.39
CA ASN A 199 -15.77 -11.31 21.40
C ASN A 199 -16.83 -11.33 20.28
N GLU A 200 -17.47 -12.49 20.06
CA GLU A 200 -18.60 -12.63 19.13
C GLU A 200 -19.91 -12.03 19.67
N GLU A 201 -20.09 -12.01 21.00
CA GLU A 201 -21.36 -11.61 21.64
C GLU A 201 -21.86 -10.21 21.23
N PRO A 202 -21.02 -9.15 21.15
CA PRO A 202 -21.48 -7.83 20.73
C PRO A 202 -22.15 -7.79 19.35
N PHE A 203 -21.69 -8.62 18.41
CA PHE A 203 -22.18 -8.65 17.03
C PHE A 203 -23.52 -9.35 16.93
N LEU A 204 -23.67 -10.49 17.59
CA LEU A 204 -24.94 -11.21 17.69
C LEU A 204 -25.97 -10.44 18.52
N ARG A 205 -25.55 -9.78 19.60
CA ARG A 205 -26.40 -8.87 20.37
C ARG A 205 -26.92 -7.74 19.49
N LYS A 206 -26.03 -7.11 18.72
CA LYS A 206 -26.43 -6.05 17.79
C LYS A 206 -27.45 -6.55 16.77
N LEU A 207 -27.25 -7.76 16.24
CA LEU A 207 -28.19 -8.42 15.34
C LEU A 207 -29.58 -8.61 16.00
N LEU A 208 -29.64 -9.01 17.28
CA LEU A 208 -30.92 -9.11 18.01
C LEU A 208 -31.56 -7.73 18.26
N GLU A 209 -30.76 -6.73 18.68
CA GLU A 209 -31.23 -5.38 19.00
C GLU A 209 -31.88 -4.71 17.78
N VAL A 210 -31.23 -4.74 16.62
CA VAL A 210 -31.76 -4.11 15.39
C VAL A 210 -33.04 -4.76 14.88
N ASN A 211 -33.27 -6.03 15.24
CA ASN A 211 -34.50 -6.77 14.91
C ASN A 211 -35.52 -6.78 16.05
N GLY A 212 -35.30 -5.97 17.11
CA GLY A 212 -36.22 -5.84 18.23
C GLY A 212 -36.40 -7.13 19.03
N ALA A 213 -35.34 -7.94 19.18
CA ALA A 213 -35.40 -9.28 19.74
C ALA A 213 -34.63 -9.48 21.05
N SER A 214 -34.00 -8.44 21.61
CA SER A 214 -33.09 -8.58 22.74
C SER A 214 -33.57 -7.91 24.02
N VAL A 215 -33.42 -8.60 25.15
CA VAL A 215 -33.46 -8.04 26.50
C VAL A 215 -32.23 -8.51 27.28
N GLU A 216 -31.41 -7.58 27.75
CA GLU A 216 -30.25 -7.92 28.58
C GLU A 216 -30.67 -8.09 30.05
N MET A 217 -30.29 -9.23 30.66
CA MET A 217 -30.42 -9.48 32.09
C MET A 217 -29.04 -9.47 32.76
N PRO A 218 -28.79 -8.58 33.73
CA PRO A 218 -27.57 -8.60 34.53
C PRO A 218 -27.42 -9.93 35.30
N ARG A 219 -26.18 -10.46 35.40
CA ARG A 219 -25.90 -11.71 36.15
C ARG A 219 -26.43 -11.71 37.57
N ARG A 220 -26.30 -10.57 38.26
CA ARG A 220 -26.82 -10.37 39.63
C ARG A 220 -28.32 -10.67 39.71
N ASP A 221 -29.07 -10.28 38.70
CA ASP A 221 -30.53 -10.45 38.66
C ASP A 221 -30.89 -11.87 38.19
N PHE A 222 -30.09 -12.44 37.28
CA PHE A 222 -30.20 -13.85 36.89
C PHE A 222 -30.04 -14.79 38.09
N PHE A 223 -28.94 -14.66 38.84
CA PHE A 223 -28.65 -15.52 40.00
C PHE A 223 -29.55 -15.25 41.20
N ALA A 224 -30.05 -14.02 41.34
CA ALA A 224 -31.01 -13.67 42.40
C ALA A 224 -32.47 -13.90 42.01
N GLY A 225 -32.74 -14.54 40.87
CA GLY A 225 -34.12 -14.90 40.49
C GLY A 225 -35.02 -13.75 40.05
N ARG A 226 -34.48 -12.55 39.83
CA ARG A 226 -35.26 -11.35 39.47
C ARG A 226 -35.59 -11.34 37.97
N TRP A 227 -36.17 -12.42 37.44
CA TRP A 227 -36.39 -12.57 35.99
C TRP A 227 -37.64 -11.82 35.50
N ALA A 228 -38.64 -11.61 36.36
CA ALA A 228 -39.94 -11.07 35.98
C ALA A 228 -39.90 -9.77 35.15
N PRO A 229 -39.14 -8.72 35.54
CA PRO A 229 -39.10 -7.48 34.77
C PRO A 229 -38.57 -7.68 33.34
N TYR A 230 -37.64 -8.62 33.16
CA TYR A 230 -37.00 -8.90 31.88
C TYR A 230 -37.89 -9.75 30.97
N LEU A 231 -38.61 -10.71 31.53
CA LEU A 231 -39.60 -11.52 30.81
C LEU A 231 -40.81 -10.66 30.37
N GLU A 232 -41.28 -9.76 31.22
CA GLU A 232 -42.32 -8.80 30.86
C GLU A 232 -41.87 -7.82 29.78
N ALA A 233 -40.62 -7.35 29.85
CA ALA A 233 -40.03 -6.51 28.80
C ALA A 233 -39.94 -7.27 27.47
N ALA A 234 -39.55 -8.54 27.50
CA ALA A 234 -39.46 -9.39 26.32
C ALA A 234 -40.81 -9.53 25.61
N LEU A 235 -41.92 -9.69 26.36
CA LEU A 235 -43.27 -9.77 25.78
C LEU A 235 -43.75 -8.48 25.09
N ARG A 236 -43.14 -7.33 25.39
CA ARG A 236 -43.47 -6.03 24.75
C ARG A 236 -42.73 -5.84 23.44
N LEU A 237 -41.70 -6.65 23.17
CA LEU A 237 -40.93 -6.57 21.95
C LEU A 237 -41.72 -7.10 20.76
N ARG A 238 -41.45 -6.53 19.59
CA ARG A 238 -41.96 -7.03 18.30
C ARG A 238 -40.77 -7.46 17.46
N VAL A 239 -40.45 -8.75 17.52
CA VAL A 239 -39.36 -9.33 16.73
C VAL A 239 -39.71 -9.26 15.26
N GLN A 240 -38.86 -8.61 14.46
CA GLN A 240 -39.06 -8.46 13.02
C GLN A 240 -37.76 -8.71 12.27
N TYR A 241 -37.48 -9.97 11.95
CA TYR A 241 -36.40 -10.30 11.02
C TYR A 241 -36.92 -10.21 9.58
N LYS A 242 -36.33 -9.34 8.76
CA LYS A 242 -36.73 -9.11 7.35
C LYS A 242 -35.83 -9.81 6.33
N GLY A 243 -34.77 -10.49 6.78
CA GLY A 243 -33.85 -11.21 5.90
C GLY A 243 -34.41 -12.55 5.45
N ALA A 244 -33.79 -13.13 4.41
CA ALA A 244 -34.16 -14.46 3.93
C ALA A 244 -33.69 -15.56 4.90
N LEU A 245 -34.42 -16.68 4.91
CA LEU A 245 -34.18 -17.86 5.77
C LEU A 245 -33.72 -19.09 4.97
N ASN A 246 -33.24 -18.87 3.74
CA ASN A 246 -32.76 -19.90 2.82
C ASN A 246 -31.22 -20.00 2.82
N GLY A 247 -30.56 -19.56 3.91
CA GLY A 247 -29.10 -19.54 3.99
C GLY A 247 -28.49 -20.94 3.90
N ALA A 248 -29.17 -21.96 4.44
CA ALA A 248 -28.68 -23.34 4.39
C ALA A 248 -28.67 -23.88 2.95
N GLU A 249 -29.71 -23.58 2.18
CA GLU A 249 -29.82 -23.91 0.76
C GLU A 249 -28.71 -23.20 -0.04
N MET A 250 -28.51 -21.89 0.19
CA MET A 250 -27.43 -21.14 -0.47
C MET A 250 -26.03 -21.66 -0.12
N VAL A 251 -25.81 -22.07 1.13
CA VAL A 251 -24.54 -22.68 1.54
C VAL A 251 -24.34 -24.01 0.84
N ALA A 252 -25.38 -24.85 0.75
CA ALA A 252 -25.30 -26.14 0.07
C ALA A 252 -24.96 -25.97 -1.42
N ASP A 253 -25.65 -25.07 -2.12
CA ASP A 253 -25.42 -24.77 -3.54
C ASP A 253 -23.98 -24.26 -3.78
N ALA A 254 -23.48 -23.40 -2.88
CA ALA A 254 -22.13 -22.86 -2.98
C ALA A 254 -21.04 -23.93 -2.74
N VAL A 255 -21.26 -24.83 -1.77
CA VAL A 255 -20.35 -25.95 -1.52
C VAL A 255 -20.35 -26.93 -2.68
N GLU A 256 -21.52 -27.23 -3.26
CA GLU A 256 -21.64 -28.09 -4.44
C GLU A 256 -20.91 -27.51 -5.66
N ALA A 257 -21.05 -26.20 -5.90
CA ALA A 257 -20.35 -25.50 -6.98
C ALA A 257 -18.81 -25.58 -6.83
N VAL A 258 -18.30 -25.37 -5.61
CA VAL A 258 -16.86 -25.49 -5.34
C VAL A 258 -16.37 -26.93 -5.52
N ALA A 259 -17.13 -27.92 -5.06
CA ALA A 259 -16.81 -29.32 -5.25
C ALA A 259 -16.81 -29.73 -6.74
N ALA A 260 -17.64 -29.09 -7.57
CA ALA A 260 -17.65 -29.28 -9.02
C ALA A 260 -16.50 -28.56 -9.76
N GLY A 261 -15.59 -27.89 -9.04
CA GLY A 261 -14.44 -27.18 -9.61
C GLY A 261 -14.75 -25.76 -10.10
N ASN A 262 -15.90 -25.20 -9.74
CA ASN A 262 -16.33 -23.88 -10.15
C ASN A 262 -16.09 -22.86 -9.03
N THR A 263 -14.87 -22.35 -8.92
CA THR A 263 -14.47 -21.38 -7.87
C THR A 263 -14.78 -19.91 -8.23
N GLU A 264 -15.22 -19.63 -9.47
CA GLU A 264 -15.44 -18.28 -9.99
C GLU A 264 -16.92 -17.94 -10.29
N ALA A 265 -17.87 -18.87 -10.11
CA ALA A 265 -19.26 -18.61 -10.48
C ALA A 265 -19.95 -17.53 -9.63
N PRO A 266 -20.66 -16.57 -10.26
CA PRO A 266 -21.54 -15.64 -9.57
C PRO A 266 -22.80 -16.38 -9.15
N LEU A 267 -22.80 -16.95 -7.96
CA LEU A 267 -24.01 -17.45 -7.32
C LEU A 267 -24.83 -16.25 -6.85
N ILE A 268 -25.77 -15.78 -7.69
CA ILE A 268 -27.14 -15.32 -7.35
C ILE A 268 -27.85 -14.96 -8.66
N ALA A 269 -28.78 -15.82 -9.08
CA ALA A 269 -29.77 -15.55 -10.11
C ALA A 269 -31.18 -15.67 -9.51
N SER A 270 -31.61 -14.73 -8.64
CA SER A 270 -33.04 -14.56 -8.29
C SER A 270 -33.38 -13.38 -7.33
N ALA A 271 -32.53 -12.37 -7.12
CA ALA A 271 -32.89 -11.18 -6.32
C ALA A 271 -32.84 -9.90 -7.17
N PRO A 272 -33.80 -8.95 -7.04
CA PRO A 272 -33.74 -7.67 -7.75
C PRO A 272 -32.46 -6.90 -7.39
N PRO A 273 -31.91 -6.07 -8.30
CA PRO A 273 -30.60 -5.42 -8.14
C PRO A 273 -30.66 -4.18 -7.23
N GLU A 274 -31.29 -4.29 -6.07
CA GLU A 274 -31.23 -3.30 -5.00
C GLU A 274 -30.74 -4.00 -3.72
N ARG A 275 -29.52 -3.64 -3.27
CA ARG A 275 -28.82 -4.12 -2.05
C ARG A 275 -28.08 -5.46 -2.12
N ALA A 276 -27.32 -5.72 -3.20
CA ALA A 276 -26.03 -6.40 -3.00
C ALA A 276 -25.09 -5.37 -2.36
N THR A 277 -25.16 -5.25 -1.03
CA THR A 277 -24.38 -4.32 -0.23
C THR A 277 -22.90 -4.61 -0.41
N ARG A 278 -22.34 -3.91 -1.39
CA ARG A 278 -21.02 -3.32 -1.29
C ARG A 278 -20.87 -2.74 0.14
N VAL A 279 -19.80 -3.23 0.76
CA VAL A 279 -18.91 -2.64 1.77
C VAL A 279 -19.21 -2.75 3.28
N ARG A 280 -18.15 -3.05 4.06
CA ARG A 280 -17.49 -2.09 4.97
C ARG A 280 -16.12 -2.57 5.47
N LEU A 281 -15.19 -1.64 5.40
CA LEU A 281 -13.77 -1.62 5.77
C LEU A 281 -13.48 -1.79 7.27
N ARG A 282 -14.50 -1.78 8.10
CA ARG A 282 -14.38 -1.71 9.55
C ARG A 282 -13.67 -2.93 10.18
N ASP A 283 -13.50 -4.00 9.40
CA ASP A 283 -13.03 -5.30 9.89
C ASP A 283 -11.51 -5.51 9.70
N THR A 284 -10.78 -4.51 9.18
CA THR A 284 -9.44 -4.70 8.59
C THR A 284 -8.26 -4.38 9.54
N ILE A 285 -8.48 -3.69 10.67
CA ILE A 285 -7.58 -3.74 11.84
C ILE A 285 -8.06 -4.94 12.66
N VAL A 286 -7.26 -5.91 13.08
CA VAL A 286 -6.35 -5.77 14.21
C VAL A 286 -6.72 -4.65 15.23
N PHE A 287 -8.00 -4.43 15.52
CA PHE A 287 -8.45 -3.58 16.63
C PHE A 287 -7.84 -4.06 17.98
N GLY A 288 -7.31 -5.29 18.02
CA GLY A 288 -6.66 -5.89 19.20
C GLY A 288 -5.15 -5.68 19.37
N TYR A 289 -4.34 -5.38 18.34
CA TYR A 289 -2.89 -5.17 18.58
C TYR A 289 -2.55 -3.71 18.89
N GLN A 290 -3.35 -2.76 18.38
CA GLN A 290 -3.12 -1.32 18.59
C GLN A 290 -3.83 -0.71 19.79
N LEU A 291 -4.83 -1.39 20.39
CA LEU A 291 -5.30 -1.03 21.72
C LEU A 291 -4.27 -1.31 22.84
N GLN A 292 -3.11 -1.93 22.54
CA GLN A 292 -2.03 -2.10 23.52
C GLN A 292 -1.23 -0.83 23.82
N ARG A 293 -1.64 0.34 23.33
CA ARG A 293 -1.09 1.62 23.79
C ARG A 293 -2.06 2.62 24.38
N ALA A 294 -3.34 2.32 24.53
CA ALA A 294 -4.23 3.18 25.30
C ALA A 294 -4.31 2.73 26.78
N HIS A 295 -3.32 3.21 27.53
CA HIS A 295 -3.23 3.29 29.00
C HIS A 295 -2.65 2.08 29.72
N GLN A 296 -1.52 2.33 30.40
CA GLN A 296 -1.21 1.73 31.69
C GLN A 296 -2.48 1.75 32.56
N ARG A 297 -3.22 0.65 32.60
CA ARG A 297 -4.07 0.34 33.75
C ARG A 297 -3.31 -0.67 34.57
N THR A 298 -2.46 -0.15 35.46
CA THR A 298 -2.27 -0.80 36.75
C THR A 298 -3.65 -1.09 37.32
N PHE A 299 -3.94 -2.37 37.53
CA PHE A 299 -5.09 -2.79 38.28
C PHE A 299 -4.96 -2.23 39.70
N ASP A 300 -5.95 -1.46 40.12
CA ASP A 300 -6.57 -1.58 41.44
C ASP A 300 -7.97 -0.97 41.39
N VAL A 301 -8.92 -1.66 42.01
CA VAL A 301 -10.26 -1.16 42.33
C VAL A 301 -10.37 -1.32 43.84
N PRO A 302 -10.61 -0.26 44.64
CA PRO A 302 -11.96 -0.14 45.17
C PRO A 302 -12.49 1.25 45.57
N GLU A 303 -13.83 1.30 45.45
CA GLU A 303 -14.88 2.01 46.20
C GLU A 303 -14.79 3.55 46.31
N TRP A 304 -15.94 4.23 46.29
CA TRP A 304 -16.16 5.65 46.64
C TRP A 304 -15.56 6.81 45.79
N TYR A 305 -15.25 6.61 44.49
CA TYR A 305 -15.01 7.71 43.52
C TYR A 305 -16.16 7.72 42.47
N GLY A 306 -17.35 8.21 42.75
CA GLY A 306 -17.65 9.48 43.41
C GLY A 306 -18.13 10.45 42.35
N ASP A 307 -19.46 10.46 42.17
CA ASP A 307 -20.28 11.51 41.59
C ASP A 307 -19.55 12.79 41.14
N LEU A 308 -19.54 13.07 39.83
CA LEU A 308 -19.69 14.42 39.25
C LEU A 308 -19.66 14.36 37.71
N TYR A 309 -20.71 13.78 37.11
CA TYR A 309 -21.07 14.06 35.73
C TYR A 309 -22.57 14.36 35.64
N ARG A 310 -22.98 15.54 36.13
CA ARG A 310 -24.36 15.99 35.92
C ARG A 310 -24.64 17.49 35.90
N LYS A 311 -23.65 18.39 35.86
CA LYS A 311 -23.93 19.83 35.68
C LYS A 311 -22.83 20.56 34.92
N ALA A 312 -23.00 20.69 33.60
CA ALA A 312 -22.76 21.93 32.85
C ALA A 312 -22.78 21.65 31.33
N ALA A 313 -23.95 21.29 30.81
CA ALA A 313 -24.27 21.56 29.40
C ALA A 313 -25.20 22.79 29.39
N ARG A 314 -24.85 23.77 28.54
CA ARG A 314 -25.58 25.00 28.12
C ARG A 314 -25.18 26.32 28.79
N ARG A 315 -24.50 27.19 28.02
CA ARG A 315 -24.94 28.56 27.64
C ARG A 315 -23.93 29.24 26.67
N TRP A 316 -24.44 29.70 25.51
CA TRP A 316 -23.86 30.71 24.59
C TRP A 316 -24.04 32.12 25.24
N PRO A 317 -23.27 33.21 24.96
CA PRO A 317 -23.34 33.86 23.65
C PRO A 317 -22.08 34.54 23.03
N ALA A 318 -22.27 34.87 21.74
CA ALA A 318 -21.42 35.60 20.79
C ALA A 318 -21.13 37.07 21.15
N ASP A 319 -19.97 37.57 20.69
CA ASP A 319 -19.73 38.87 19.99
C ASP A 319 -18.21 38.98 19.69
N SER A 320 -17.76 39.14 18.45
CA SER A 320 -17.67 40.35 17.59
C SER A 320 -16.37 41.15 17.75
N GLY A 321 -15.69 41.37 16.61
CA GLY A 321 -14.50 42.23 16.43
C GLY A 321 -13.33 41.43 15.85
N GLY A 322 -12.74 41.72 14.71
CA GLY A 322 -12.75 42.90 13.84
C GLY A 322 -11.38 42.94 13.16
N GLU A 323 -11.38 42.80 11.83
CA GLU A 323 -10.34 43.08 10.81
C GLU A 323 -8.88 43.39 11.22
N GLN A 324 -7.92 42.75 10.53
CA GLN A 324 -7.11 43.43 9.51
C GLN A 324 -6.25 42.44 8.69
N THR A 325 -6.54 42.41 7.40
CA THR A 325 -5.81 41.73 6.33
C THR A 325 -4.58 42.55 5.92
N HIS A 326 -3.39 41.94 5.89
CA HIS A 326 -2.24 42.48 5.18
C HIS A 326 -1.85 41.55 4.02
N ALA A 327 -2.14 42.04 2.82
CA ALA A 327 -1.75 41.47 1.55
C ALA A 327 -0.23 41.53 1.36
N ALA A 328 0.35 40.44 0.87
CA ALA A 328 1.67 40.41 0.23
C ALA A 328 1.48 40.34 -1.29
N PRO A 329 2.36 40.96 -2.09
CA PRO A 329 2.05 41.39 -3.45
C PRO A 329 2.13 40.24 -4.45
N SER A 330 0.98 39.94 -5.07
CA SER A 330 0.89 39.28 -6.37
C SER A 330 0.92 40.34 -7.46
N SER A 331 1.94 40.34 -8.32
CA SER A 331 1.79 40.84 -9.69
C SER A 331 2.94 40.33 -10.57
N LEU A 332 2.72 39.16 -11.16
CA LEU A 332 3.15 38.78 -12.52
C LEU A 332 2.15 37.72 -12.99
N ALA A 333 0.88 38.08 -12.96
CA ALA A 333 -0.20 37.38 -13.62
C ALA A 333 -0.73 38.36 -14.66
N ASP A 334 -0.23 38.24 -15.88
CA ASP A 334 -0.85 38.75 -17.10
C ASP A 334 -0.15 38.09 -18.29
N ALA A 335 -0.62 36.89 -18.62
CA ALA A 335 -0.78 36.34 -19.96
C ALA A 335 -1.14 34.85 -19.81
N GLU A 336 -2.40 34.48 -20.06
CA GLU A 336 -2.70 33.10 -20.41
C GLU A 336 -1.88 32.74 -21.65
N PRO A 337 -1.00 31.72 -21.62
CA PRO A 337 -0.31 31.29 -22.82
C PRO A 337 -1.32 30.51 -23.66
N THR A 338 -1.81 31.13 -24.72
CA THR A 338 -2.53 30.41 -25.78
C THR A 338 -1.63 29.29 -26.32
N MET A 339 -2.03 28.04 -26.06
CA MET A 339 -1.36 26.75 -26.34
C MET A 339 -0.82 26.54 -27.77
N ASP A 340 -1.11 27.44 -28.71
CA ASP A 340 -1.04 27.18 -30.15
C ASP A 340 -0.14 28.15 -30.94
N ALA A 341 0.54 29.11 -30.28
CA ALA A 341 1.21 30.18 -31.02
C ALA A 341 2.58 29.78 -31.64
N HIS A 342 3.24 28.73 -31.14
CA HIS A 342 4.69 28.63 -31.30
C HIS A 342 5.24 27.33 -31.92
N PHE A 343 4.64 26.17 -31.65
CA PHE A 343 5.08 24.88 -32.19
C PHE A 343 3.92 24.18 -32.91
N SER A 344 4.22 23.48 -34.00
CA SER A 344 3.33 22.52 -34.64
C SER A 344 3.63 21.14 -34.09
N VAL A 345 2.59 20.39 -33.76
CA VAL A 345 2.69 19.03 -33.25
C VAL A 345 2.71 18.09 -34.44
N LEU A 346 3.79 17.33 -34.57
CA LEU A 346 3.97 16.37 -35.65
C LEU A 346 3.47 14.97 -35.27
N ASP A 347 3.54 14.64 -33.98
CA ASP A 347 3.12 13.36 -33.42
C ASP A 347 2.85 13.54 -31.91
N GLY A 348 1.89 12.78 -31.36
CA GLY A 348 1.52 12.84 -29.94
C GLY A 348 0.48 13.91 -29.56
N ASP A 349 -0.36 14.37 -30.49
CA ASP A 349 -1.32 15.48 -30.29
C ASP A 349 -2.30 15.26 -29.11
N ALA A 350 -2.72 14.00 -28.89
CA ALA A 350 -3.56 13.63 -27.75
C ALA A 350 -2.91 13.87 -26.37
N MET A 351 -1.58 14.06 -26.31
CA MET A 351 -0.81 14.26 -25.06
C MET A 351 -0.79 15.71 -24.58
N LEU A 352 -1.25 16.66 -25.41
CA LEU A 352 -1.26 18.09 -25.09
C LEU A 352 -2.51 18.56 -24.34
N HIS A 353 -3.58 17.76 -24.37
CA HIS A 353 -4.90 18.17 -23.85
C HIS A 353 -5.10 17.90 -22.35
N ALA A 354 -4.08 17.41 -21.63
CA ALA A 354 -4.21 17.01 -20.23
C ALA A 354 -3.15 17.60 -19.26
N ASP A 355 -1.94 17.95 -19.73
CA ASP A 355 -0.81 18.25 -18.83
C ASP A 355 -0.30 19.70 -18.93
N SER A 356 -0.44 20.46 -17.84
CA SER A 356 -0.08 21.88 -17.75
C SER A 356 1.43 22.14 -17.72
N ASP A 357 2.23 21.18 -17.27
CA ASP A 357 3.68 21.29 -17.15
C ASP A 357 4.39 21.18 -18.51
N VAL A 358 3.93 20.28 -19.40
CA VAL A 358 4.42 20.20 -20.79
C VAL A 358 4.14 21.49 -21.54
N SER A 359 2.94 22.06 -21.38
CA SER A 359 2.59 23.35 -21.97
C SER A 359 3.48 24.50 -21.47
N SER A 360 3.79 24.50 -20.17
CA SER A 360 4.73 25.44 -19.55
C SER A 360 6.16 25.25 -20.10
N PHE A 361 6.60 24.01 -20.25
CA PHE A 361 7.89 23.67 -20.84
C PHE A 361 8.00 24.07 -22.31
N LEU A 362 6.96 23.85 -23.13
CA LEU A 362 6.95 24.28 -24.54
C LEU A 362 7.00 25.81 -24.67
N SER A 363 6.36 26.53 -23.77
CA SER A 363 6.44 28.00 -23.70
C SER A 363 7.85 28.45 -23.35
N LEU A 364 8.51 27.76 -22.42
CA LEU A 364 9.90 27.98 -22.05
C LEU A 364 10.86 27.65 -23.20
N LEU A 365 10.61 26.56 -23.92
CA LEU A 365 11.36 26.16 -25.12
C LEU A 365 11.18 27.19 -26.26
N ALA A 366 10.00 27.80 -26.41
CA ALA A 366 9.76 28.87 -27.39
C ALA A 366 10.63 30.11 -27.10
N ARG A 367 10.71 30.53 -25.84
CA ARG A 367 11.56 31.66 -25.42
C ARG A 367 13.04 31.43 -25.71
N LEU A 368 13.50 30.18 -25.68
CA LEU A 368 14.89 29.84 -26.03
C LEU A 368 15.21 29.99 -27.52
N SER A 369 14.18 29.99 -28.38
CA SER A 369 14.35 30.15 -29.83
C SER A 369 14.45 31.61 -30.28
N GLU A 370 14.08 32.56 -29.43
CA GLU A 370 14.03 33.98 -29.78
C GLU A 370 15.45 34.58 -29.92
N PRO A 371 15.67 35.50 -30.87
CA PRO A 371 16.97 36.15 -31.04
C PRO A 371 17.41 36.82 -29.73
N GLN A 372 18.70 36.70 -29.41
CA GLN A 372 19.38 37.11 -28.15
C GLN A 372 19.17 38.55 -27.64
N ALA A 373 18.31 39.36 -28.27
CA ALA A 373 18.07 40.76 -27.92
C ALA A 373 17.40 40.96 -26.55
N GLU A 374 16.69 39.96 -26.00
CA GLU A 374 16.00 40.07 -24.70
C GLU A 374 16.63 39.25 -23.55
N ILE A 375 17.65 38.43 -23.82
CA ILE A 375 18.33 37.67 -22.76
C ILE A 375 19.24 38.62 -21.97
N SER A 376 18.70 39.14 -20.85
CA SER A 376 19.40 40.02 -19.91
C SER A 376 20.83 39.53 -19.61
N PRO A 377 21.82 40.44 -19.43
CA PRO A 377 23.16 40.10 -18.95
C PRO A 377 23.17 39.27 -17.64
N ARG A 378 22.06 39.27 -16.89
CA ARG A 378 21.82 38.48 -15.67
C ARG A 378 21.24 37.07 -15.90
N SER A 379 21.00 36.63 -17.14
CA SER A 379 20.49 35.29 -17.42
C SER A 379 21.48 34.20 -16.97
N LEU A 380 21.00 33.16 -16.28
CA LEU A 380 21.85 32.06 -15.80
C LEU A 380 22.56 31.36 -16.98
N PRO A 381 23.81 30.87 -16.81
CA PRO A 381 24.62 30.27 -17.87
C PRO A 381 23.94 29.14 -18.66
N GLU A 382 23.14 28.30 -17.99
CA GLU A 382 22.35 27.22 -18.57
C GLU A 382 21.39 27.70 -19.67
N TRP A 383 20.74 28.86 -19.49
CA TRP A 383 19.75 29.36 -20.43
C TRP A 383 20.39 29.83 -21.74
N ARG A 384 21.58 30.43 -21.64
CA ARG A 384 22.37 30.79 -22.83
C ARG A 384 22.84 29.55 -23.59
N ALA A 385 23.27 28.52 -22.87
CA ALA A 385 23.68 27.26 -23.48
C ALA A 385 22.50 26.54 -24.17
N ALA A 386 21.32 26.54 -23.55
CA ALA A 386 20.10 25.94 -24.08
C ALA A 386 19.63 26.63 -25.39
N GLY A 387 19.69 27.96 -25.48
CA GLY A 387 19.28 28.70 -26.69
C GLY A 387 20.13 28.38 -27.93
N ALA A 388 21.39 27.96 -27.73
CA ALA A 388 22.28 27.54 -28.81
C ALA A 388 22.24 26.02 -29.13
N LEU A 389 21.46 25.25 -28.36
CA LEU A 389 21.49 23.79 -28.36
C LEU A 389 20.78 23.18 -29.59
N PHE A 390 19.59 23.69 -29.91
CA PHE A 390 18.71 23.13 -30.94
C PHE A 390 18.86 23.81 -32.30
N ASP A 391 18.64 23.03 -33.36
CA ASP A 391 18.31 23.50 -34.68
C ASP A 391 16.80 23.71 -34.78
N TRP A 392 16.36 24.95 -34.65
CA TRP A 392 14.94 25.30 -34.54
C TRP A 392 14.12 25.03 -35.81
N ASP A 393 14.77 24.80 -36.95
CA ASP A 393 14.13 24.39 -38.21
C ASP A 393 13.85 22.87 -38.30
N SER A 394 14.32 22.09 -37.32
CA SER A 394 14.21 20.63 -37.30
C SER A 394 13.33 20.16 -36.12
N PRO A 395 12.64 19.00 -36.23
CA PRO A 395 11.81 18.48 -35.15
C PRO A 395 12.58 18.22 -33.85
N ILE A 396 11.88 18.35 -32.72
CA ILE A 396 12.36 18.03 -31.37
C ILE A 396 11.40 17.00 -30.77
N THR A 397 11.94 15.93 -30.20
CA THR A 397 11.17 14.95 -29.42
C THR A 397 11.17 15.35 -27.96
N VAL A 398 10.00 15.34 -27.32
CA VAL A 398 9.80 15.69 -25.91
C VAL A 398 9.21 14.48 -25.20
N SER A 399 9.76 14.16 -24.03
CA SER A 399 9.23 13.14 -23.13
C SER A 399 9.06 13.71 -21.72
N ARG A 400 8.31 12.99 -20.89
CA ARG A 400 8.01 13.38 -19.51
C ARG A 400 8.00 12.15 -18.61
N ALA A 401 8.46 12.29 -17.39
CA ALA A 401 8.35 11.25 -16.37
C ALA A 401 8.22 11.85 -14.96
N PRO A 402 7.22 11.45 -14.15
CA PRO A 402 7.05 11.98 -12.79
C PRO A 402 8.10 11.42 -11.80
N GLY A 403 8.27 12.10 -10.68
CA GLY A 403 8.85 11.49 -9.48
C GLY A 403 7.85 10.54 -8.79
N ARG A 404 8.16 10.09 -7.57
CA ARG A 404 7.25 9.22 -6.81
C ARG A 404 7.33 9.42 -5.30
N LEU A 405 6.20 9.18 -4.64
CA LEU A 405 6.07 9.07 -3.20
C LEU A 405 5.90 7.59 -2.82
N ASP A 406 6.75 7.09 -1.93
CA ASP A 406 6.62 5.75 -1.37
C ASP A 406 5.57 5.73 -0.26
N VAL A 407 4.37 5.30 -0.61
CA VAL A 407 3.24 5.23 0.32
C VAL A 407 3.41 4.06 1.26
N MET A 408 3.72 2.86 0.76
CA MET A 408 4.01 1.66 1.55
C MET A 408 5.00 0.76 0.82
N GLY A 409 5.88 0.07 1.56
CA GLY A 409 6.86 -0.86 0.99
C GLY A 409 8.29 -0.50 1.36
N GLY A 410 8.60 0.79 1.51
CA GLY A 410 9.89 1.21 2.05
C GLY A 410 11.07 0.66 1.24
N ILE A 411 12.06 0.15 1.96
CA ILE A 411 13.26 -0.50 1.41
C ILE A 411 13.07 -2.01 1.18
N ALA A 412 11.84 -2.51 1.14
CA ALA A 412 11.59 -3.95 1.06
C ALA A 412 11.51 -4.49 -0.38
N ASP A 413 11.68 -3.63 -1.39
CA ASP A 413 11.61 -3.97 -2.82
C ASP A 413 12.66 -5.02 -3.22
N TYR A 414 13.94 -4.81 -2.90
CA TYR A 414 15.02 -5.76 -3.19
C TYR A 414 14.91 -7.08 -2.41
N SER A 415 14.03 -7.14 -1.42
CA SER A 415 13.77 -8.31 -0.58
C SER A 415 12.44 -9.02 -0.91
N GLY A 416 11.81 -8.62 -2.03
CA GLY A 416 10.65 -9.27 -2.62
C GLY A 416 9.29 -8.83 -2.09
N SER A 417 9.21 -7.71 -1.39
CA SER A 417 7.94 -7.22 -0.86
C SER A 417 6.94 -6.81 -1.96
N LEU A 418 5.69 -6.65 -1.56
CA LEU A 418 4.73 -5.85 -2.31
C LEU A 418 5.06 -4.38 -1.99
N VAL A 419 4.96 -3.51 -2.98
CA VAL A 419 5.15 -2.06 -2.82
C VAL A 419 4.00 -1.29 -3.44
N LEU A 420 3.66 -0.14 -2.83
CA LEU A 420 2.61 0.78 -3.27
C LEU A 420 3.19 2.19 -3.43
N GLN A 421 3.34 2.64 -4.67
CA GLN A 421 3.99 3.90 -4.99
C GLN A 421 3.00 4.85 -5.67
N MET A 422 2.99 6.11 -5.27
CA MET A 422 2.19 7.14 -5.91
C MET A 422 3.10 7.99 -6.82
N PRO A 423 2.86 8.07 -8.14
CA PRO A 423 3.54 9.06 -8.97
C PRO A 423 3.13 10.46 -8.49
N ILE A 424 4.08 11.35 -8.26
CA ILE A 424 3.78 12.73 -7.82
C ILE A 424 3.47 13.62 -9.04
N ALA A 425 2.76 14.72 -8.81
CA ALA A 425 2.47 15.69 -9.87
C ALA A 425 3.73 16.28 -10.53
N GLN A 426 4.82 16.46 -9.77
CA GLN A 426 6.07 16.99 -10.29
C GLN A 426 6.76 15.99 -11.23
N ALA A 427 7.23 16.49 -12.37
CA ALA A 427 7.88 15.68 -13.39
C ALA A 427 9.17 16.30 -13.94
N CYS A 428 9.98 15.42 -14.54
CA CYS A 428 11.07 15.78 -15.40
C CYS A 428 10.61 15.73 -16.85
N VAL A 429 10.95 16.77 -17.60
CA VAL A 429 10.69 16.90 -19.04
C VAL A 429 12.03 16.94 -19.77
N VAL A 430 12.17 16.11 -20.80
CA VAL A 430 13.38 16.03 -21.62
C VAL A 430 13.04 16.35 -23.06
N ALA A 431 13.72 17.35 -23.63
CA ALA A 431 13.70 17.63 -25.05
C ALA A 431 14.98 17.10 -25.71
N LEU A 432 14.82 16.25 -26.72
CA LEU A 432 15.91 15.65 -27.48
C LEU A 432 15.76 15.95 -28.96
N GLN A 433 16.86 16.34 -29.59
CA GLN A 433 16.96 16.47 -31.04
C GLN A 433 18.15 15.68 -31.56
N ARG A 434 17.89 14.81 -32.54
CA ARG A 434 18.92 14.19 -33.36
C ARG A 434 19.49 15.23 -34.31
N GLN A 435 20.80 15.34 -34.35
CA GLN A 435 21.51 16.28 -35.21
C GLN A 435 22.51 15.54 -36.07
N PRO A 436 22.24 15.39 -37.39
CA PRO A 436 23.22 14.85 -38.32
C PRO A 436 24.54 15.59 -38.19
N VAL A 437 25.66 14.88 -38.33
CA VAL A 437 27.01 15.43 -38.08
C VAL A 437 27.30 16.71 -38.88
N GLY A 438 26.77 16.83 -40.10
CA GLY A 438 26.91 18.04 -40.92
C GLY A 438 26.07 19.24 -40.48
N LYS A 439 25.06 19.04 -39.62
CA LYS A 439 24.12 20.06 -39.13
C LYS A 439 24.17 20.29 -37.62
N GLN A 440 25.03 19.57 -36.90
CA GLN A 440 25.11 19.68 -35.44
C GLN A 440 25.64 21.05 -34.98
N ARG A 441 25.05 21.58 -33.92
CA ARG A 441 25.41 22.88 -33.32
C ARG A 441 26.44 22.77 -32.19
N LEU A 442 27.72 22.78 -32.50
CA LEU A 442 28.76 22.61 -31.48
C LEU A 442 29.02 23.88 -30.66
N TRP A 443 29.26 23.71 -29.36
CA TRP A 443 29.85 24.75 -28.52
C TRP A 443 31.31 25.03 -28.92
N GLN A 444 31.82 26.21 -28.58
CA GLN A 444 33.13 26.69 -29.06
C GLN A 444 34.28 25.74 -28.69
N HIS A 445 34.29 25.21 -27.46
CA HIS A 445 35.34 24.29 -27.00
C HIS A 445 35.24 22.91 -27.68
N THR A 446 34.04 22.37 -27.88
CA THR A 446 33.84 21.11 -28.64
C THR A 446 34.33 21.28 -30.08
N ARG A 447 34.01 22.42 -30.71
CA ARG A 447 34.47 22.75 -32.06
C ARG A 447 36.00 22.88 -32.13
N HIS A 448 36.64 23.44 -31.10
CA HIS A 448 38.10 23.50 -31.01
C HIS A 448 38.72 22.11 -30.96
N ARG A 449 38.23 21.25 -30.07
CA ARG A 449 38.65 19.84 -29.93
C ARG A 449 38.53 19.07 -31.25
N HIS A 450 37.42 19.25 -31.98
CA HIS A 450 37.24 18.63 -33.30
C HIS A 450 38.22 19.18 -34.37
N ASN A 451 38.54 20.47 -34.32
CA ASN A 451 39.51 21.07 -35.25
C ASN A 451 40.94 20.59 -34.96
N GLU A 452 41.32 20.42 -33.69
CA GLU A 452 42.60 19.83 -33.30
C GLU A 452 42.71 18.37 -33.74
N LEU A 453 41.66 17.57 -33.54
CA LEU A 453 41.56 16.20 -34.06
C LEU A 453 41.77 16.16 -35.57
N ARG A 454 41.11 17.05 -36.33
CA ARG A 454 41.27 17.13 -37.79
C ARG A 454 42.69 17.48 -38.21
N ARG A 455 43.36 18.40 -37.51
CA ARG A 455 44.77 18.76 -37.77
C ARG A 455 45.72 17.59 -37.49
N ASN A 456 45.53 16.92 -36.36
CA ASN A 456 46.37 15.76 -36.00
C ASN A 456 46.15 14.58 -36.98
N CYS A 457 44.94 14.44 -37.53
CA CYS A 457 44.63 13.43 -38.56
C CYS A 457 45.23 13.77 -39.93
N SER A 458 45.35 15.05 -40.30
CA SER A 458 45.98 15.45 -41.57
C SER A 458 47.50 15.25 -41.59
N ASP A 459 48.14 15.22 -40.42
CA ASP A 459 49.58 15.02 -40.27
C ASP A 459 49.97 13.53 -40.16
N ALA A 460 49.03 12.65 -39.82
CA ALA A 460 49.21 11.20 -39.71
C ALA A 460 48.85 10.48 -41.02
N SER A 461 49.77 10.48 -41.99
CA SER A 461 49.61 9.75 -43.25
C SER A 461 49.77 8.24 -43.04
N GLY A 462 48.66 7.50 -42.88
CA GLY A 462 48.72 6.02 -42.99
C GLY A 462 47.58 5.18 -42.44
N ASP A 463 46.65 5.71 -41.64
CA ASP A 463 45.61 4.88 -41.00
C ASP A 463 44.21 5.13 -41.62
N ALA A 464 43.55 4.07 -42.08
CA ALA A 464 42.25 4.12 -42.74
C ALA A 464 41.13 4.64 -41.81
N GLY A 465 41.27 4.44 -40.49
CA GLY A 465 40.36 5.01 -39.49
C GLY A 465 40.50 6.53 -39.33
N VAL A 466 41.71 7.06 -39.58
CA VAL A 466 42.06 8.49 -39.46
C VAL A 466 41.53 9.30 -40.65
N ALA A 467 41.51 8.70 -41.84
CA ALA A 467 40.94 9.31 -43.05
C ALA A 467 39.40 9.47 -43.02
N ALA A 468 38.67 8.58 -42.36
CA ALA A 468 37.21 8.66 -42.22
C ALA A 468 36.74 9.80 -41.29
N ILE A 469 37.52 10.09 -40.23
CA ILE A 469 37.25 11.15 -39.25
C ILE A 469 37.37 12.55 -39.88
N SER A 470 38.34 12.73 -40.80
CA SER A 470 38.53 14.01 -41.49
C SER A 470 37.42 14.31 -42.51
N ALA A 471 36.80 13.27 -43.09
CA ALA A 471 35.78 13.40 -44.13
C ALA A 471 34.34 13.52 -43.63
N HIS A 472 33.97 12.94 -42.47
CA HIS A 472 32.57 12.82 -42.03
C HIS A 472 32.22 13.57 -40.73
N GLY A 473 33.22 14.11 -40.01
CA GLY A 473 33.01 14.80 -38.74
C GLY A 473 32.75 13.84 -37.57
N VAL A 474 32.66 14.37 -36.35
CA VAL A 474 32.48 13.58 -35.13
C VAL A 474 31.12 13.91 -34.52
N ALA A 475 30.25 12.91 -34.35
CA ALA A 475 28.98 13.08 -33.65
C ALA A 475 29.23 13.39 -32.17
N SER A 476 28.56 14.41 -31.62
CA SER A 476 28.68 14.78 -30.21
C SER A 476 27.34 14.79 -29.48
N ILE A 477 27.36 14.33 -28.23
CA ILE A 477 26.25 14.45 -27.28
C ILE A 477 26.45 15.75 -26.50
N ARG A 478 25.44 16.61 -26.46
CA ARG A 478 25.42 17.85 -25.66
C ARG A 478 24.18 17.86 -24.77
N LEU A 479 24.40 18.06 -23.48
CA LEU A 479 23.38 18.10 -22.45
C LEU A 479 23.35 19.48 -21.81
N VAL A 480 22.16 20.04 -21.64
CA VAL A 480 21.92 21.19 -20.77
C VAL A 480 20.90 20.77 -19.73
N SER A 481 21.16 21.08 -18.46
CA SER A 481 20.20 20.88 -17.38
C SER A 481 19.91 22.22 -16.72
N THR A 482 18.64 22.57 -16.60
CA THR A 482 18.20 23.78 -15.92
C THR A 482 18.12 23.55 -14.40
N GLY A 483 18.26 24.62 -13.60
CA GLY A 483 18.05 24.53 -12.15
C GLY A 483 19.19 23.87 -11.39
N ALA A 484 20.41 23.91 -11.94
CA ALA A 484 21.60 23.48 -11.21
C ALA A 484 21.84 24.41 -10.01
N ASP A 485 21.78 23.88 -8.79
CA ASP A 485 22.19 24.62 -7.58
C ASP A 485 23.65 25.08 -7.76
N ALA A 486 23.94 26.35 -7.40
CA ALA A 486 25.23 27.02 -7.63
C ALA A 486 26.47 26.38 -6.95
N GLY A 487 26.32 25.23 -6.29
CA GLY A 487 27.34 24.61 -5.46
C GLY A 487 27.97 23.30 -5.96
N ASN A 488 27.29 22.47 -6.78
CA ASN A 488 27.72 21.05 -6.90
C ASN A 488 27.69 20.39 -8.29
N ARG A 489 27.03 20.94 -9.32
CA ARG A 489 27.04 20.35 -10.67
C ARG A 489 27.09 21.38 -11.78
N ALA A 490 27.81 21.05 -12.86
CA ALA A 490 27.88 21.91 -14.03
C ALA A 490 26.53 21.91 -14.78
N PRO A 491 26.04 23.07 -15.27
CA PRO A 491 24.77 23.16 -15.99
C PRO A 491 24.79 22.50 -17.37
N THR A 492 25.98 22.18 -17.87
CA THR A 492 26.22 21.71 -19.23
C THR A 492 27.21 20.56 -19.23
N PHE A 493 27.02 19.62 -20.16
CA PHE A 493 27.93 18.51 -20.40
C PHE A 493 28.02 18.23 -21.90
N ASP A 494 29.21 17.92 -22.41
CA ASP A 494 29.40 17.42 -23.77
C ASP A 494 30.47 16.33 -23.85
N MET A 495 30.27 15.40 -24.77
CA MET A 495 31.23 14.36 -25.10
C MET A 495 31.12 13.96 -26.57
N ASP A 496 32.16 13.34 -27.10
CA ASP A 496 32.10 12.76 -28.43
C ASP A 496 31.47 11.37 -28.32
N LEU A 497 30.56 11.04 -29.24
CA LEU A 497 29.86 9.75 -29.21
C LEU A 497 30.84 8.58 -29.28
N ARG A 498 32.00 8.79 -29.92
CA ARG A 498 33.09 7.83 -30.00
C ARG A 498 33.74 7.49 -28.65
N ASP A 499 33.62 8.37 -27.66
CA ASP A 499 34.18 8.16 -26.32
C ASP A 499 33.41 7.04 -25.59
N LEU A 500 32.25 6.63 -26.10
CA LEU A 500 31.48 5.48 -25.64
C LEU A 500 31.93 4.15 -26.26
N PHE A 501 33.01 4.15 -27.04
CA PHE A 501 33.61 2.96 -27.62
C PHE A 501 35.04 2.81 -27.15
N ASP A 502 35.50 1.57 -27.08
CA ASP A 502 36.90 1.28 -26.82
C ASP A 502 37.76 1.27 -28.10
N ALA A 503 39.05 0.99 -27.93
CA ALA A 503 40.00 0.97 -29.04
C ALA A 503 39.70 -0.11 -30.09
N SER A 504 38.90 -1.14 -29.76
CA SER A 504 38.45 -2.17 -30.69
C SER A 504 37.19 -1.79 -31.47
N GLY A 505 36.54 -0.68 -31.10
CA GLY A 505 35.28 -0.23 -31.69
C GLY A 505 34.05 -0.86 -31.03
N GLU A 506 34.22 -1.59 -29.92
CA GLU A 506 33.13 -2.14 -29.11
C GLU A 506 32.63 -1.10 -28.09
N VAL A 507 31.35 -1.18 -27.75
CA VAL A 507 30.74 -0.29 -26.75
C VAL A 507 31.40 -0.51 -25.39
N LEU A 508 31.69 0.58 -24.66
CA LEU A 508 32.28 0.50 -23.32
C LEU A 508 31.50 -0.46 -22.42
N SER A 509 32.24 -1.20 -21.58
CA SER A 509 31.62 -1.96 -20.49
C SER A 509 31.01 -1.00 -19.47
N TYR A 510 30.04 -1.49 -18.68
CA TYR A 510 29.40 -0.68 -17.65
C TYR A 510 30.40 -0.12 -16.64
N GLU A 511 31.40 -0.92 -16.24
CA GLU A 511 32.46 -0.50 -15.31
C GLU A 511 33.30 0.64 -15.88
N ARG A 512 33.61 0.60 -17.18
CA ARG A 512 34.37 1.67 -17.86
C ARG A 512 33.54 2.92 -18.04
N ALA A 513 32.25 2.78 -18.37
CA ALA A 513 31.33 3.92 -18.44
C ALA A 513 31.19 4.59 -17.07
N ARG A 514 31.01 3.81 -15.99
CA ARG A 514 30.99 4.30 -14.61
C ARG A 514 32.28 5.05 -14.26
N ALA A 515 33.43 4.41 -14.50
CA ALA A 515 34.73 5.02 -14.22
C ALA A 515 34.95 6.32 -14.99
N TYR A 516 34.37 6.48 -16.19
CA TYR A 516 34.42 7.73 -16.95
C TYR A 516 33.66 8.86 -16.22
N PHE A 517 32.42 8.61 -15.80
CA PHE A 517 31.59 9.63 -15.14
C PHE A 517 32.03 9.94 -13.70
N GLU A 518 32.77 9.03 -13.05
CA GLU A 518 33.33 9.24 -11.71
C GLU A 518 34.56 10.17 -11.68
N GLN A 519 35.17 10.48 -12.82
CA GLN A 519 36.39 11.32 -12.89
C GLN A 519 36.17 12.78 -12.48
N ASP A 520 34.98 13.32 -12.74
CA ASP A 520 34.62 14.70 -12.44
C ASP A 520 33.26 14.73 -11.74
N THR A 521 33.30 15.00 -10.44
CA THR A 521 32.11 15.06 -9.58
C THR A 521 31.06 16.04 -10.11
N SER A 522 31.49 17.14 -10.74
CA SER A 522 30.59 18.17 -11.29
C SER A 522 29.80 17.70 -12.52
N ARG A 523 30.27 16.62 -13.17
CA ARG A 523 29.70 16.03 -14.40
C ARG A 523 29.03 14.69 -14.16
N ARG A 524 29.09 14.14 -12.95
CA ARG A 524 28.55 12.82 -12.60
C ARG A 524 27.05 12.68 -12.91
N TRP A 525 26.29 13.78 -12.84
CA TRP A 525 24.86 13.79 -13.19
C TRP A 525 24.59 13.39 -14.65
N ALA A 526 25.55 13.60 -15.56
CA ALA A 526 25.40 13.20 -16.96
C ALA A 526 25.27 11.68 -17.12
N ALA A 527 25.73 10.89 -16.15
CA ALA A 527 25.61 9.43 -16.15
C ALA A 527 24.14 8.97 -16.20
N TYR A 528 23.20 9.69 -15.56
CA TYR A 528 21.77 9.38 -15.58
C TYR A 528 21.16 9.51 -16.99
N VAL A 529 21.74 10.37 -17.83
CA VAL A 529 21.23 10.66 -19.19
C VAL A 529 22.02 9.88 -20.24
N VAL A 530 23.35 9.98 -20.24
CA VAL A 530 24.21 9.29 -21.22
C VAL A 530 24.27 7.79 -20.93
N GLY A 531 24.09 7.37 -19.67
CA GLY A 531 24.00 5.96 -19.34
C GLY A 531 22.86 5.26 -20.09
N ALA A 532 21.76 5.96 -20.38
CA ALA A 532 20.68 5.43 -21.23
C ALA A 532 21.17 5.10 -22.65
N VAL A 533 22.05 5.92 -23.23
CA VAL A 533 22.69 5.66 -24.53
C VAL A 533 23.53 4.38 -24.44
N VAL A 534 24.38 4.25 -23.41
CA VAL A 534 25.22 3.06 -23.20
C VAL A 534 24.36 1.80 -23.05
N VAL A 535 23.33 1.85 -22.22
CA VAL A 535 22.40 0.73 -21.98
C VAL A 535 21.68 0.34 -23.27
N LEU A 536 21.15 1.29 -24.06
CA LEU A 536 20.48 0.98 -25.34
C LEU A 536 21.44 0.34 -26.35
N MET A 537 22.69 0.80 -26.41
CA MET A 537 23.69 0.19 -27.31
C MET A 537 24.02 -1.25 -26.89
N ARG A 538 24.17 -1.51 -25.59
CA ARG A 538 24.55 -2.84 -25.08
C ARG A 538 23.41 -3.84 -25.05
N GLU A 539 22.23 -3.42 -24.60
CA GLU A 539 21.09 -4.32 -24.34
C GLU A 539 20.18 -4.47 -25.57
N LYS A 540 20.08 -3.43 -26.39
CA LYS A 540 19.19 -3.39 -27.56
C LYS A 540 19.95 -3.33 -28.90
N GLY A 541 21.28 -3.28 -28.86
CA GLY A 541 22.12 -3.25 -30.06
C GLY A 541 21.96 -1.98 -30.90
N VAL A 542 21.45 -0.90 -30.29
CA VAL A 542 21.15 0.36 -31.01
C VAL A 542 22.46 1.00 -31.47
N ARG A 543 22.50 1.44 -32.73
CA ARG A 543 23.64 2.19 -33.27
C ARG A 543 23.25 3.65 -33.44
N PHE A 544 23.96 4.50 -32.71
CA PHE A 544 23.80 5.94 -32.81
C PHE A 544 24.86 6.50 -33.77
N GLU A 545 24.42 7.19 -34.82
CA GLU A 545 25.30 7.79 -35.85
C GLU A 545 25.19 9.32 -35.89
N ASP A 546 24.08 9.86 -35.39
CA ASP A 546 23.84 11.29 -35.27
C ASP A 546 24.35 11.85 -33.93
N GLY A 547 24.70 13.13 -33.90
CA GLY A 547 24.87 13.87 -32.65
C GLY A 547 23.53 14.05 -31.94
N MET A 548 23.60 14.33 -30.64
CA MET A 548 22.41 14.53 -29.79
C MET A 548 22.47 15.87 -29.09
N ALA A 549 21.36 16.59 -29.10
CA ALA A 549 21.13 17.81 -28.35
C ALA A 549 20.01 17.54 -27.35
N ILE A 550 20.30 17.61 -26.05
CA ILE A 550 19.38 17.18 -24.98
C ILE A 550 19.26 18.29 -23.94
N LEU A 551 18.03 18.73 -23.68
CA LEU A 551 17.67 19.66 -22.62
C LEU A 551 16.88 18.89 -21.55
N VAL A 552 17.33 18.97 -20.30
CA VAL A 552 16.68 18.36 -19.13
C VAL A 552 16.14 19.47 -18.24
N HIS A 553 14.83 19.46 -18.00
CA HIS A 553 14.15 20.38 -17.09
C HIS A 553 13.33 19.58 -16.09
N SER A 554 13.53 19.77 -14.78
CA SER A 554 12.84 18.98 -13.77
C SER A 554 12.27 19.86 -12.68
N GLU A 555 10.99 19.68 -12.39
CA GLU A 555 10.33 20.22 -11.21
C GLU A 555 10.40 19.27 -10.02
N VAL A 556 10.80 18.01 -10.24
CA VAL A 556 11.08 17.05 -9.17
C VAL A 556 12.31 17.51 -8.40
N PRO A 557 12.19 17.85 -7.10
CA PRO A 557 13.31 18.37 -6.35
C PRO A 557 14.42 17.32 -6.15
N GLU A 558 15.67 17.77 -6.28
CA GLU A 558 16.85 16.93 -6.05
C GLU A 558 17.04 16.61 -4.56
N GLY A 559 17.36 15.35 -4.26
CA GLY A 559 17.81 14.94 -2.92
C GLY A 559 16.74 14.93 -1.83
N LYS A 560 15.45 14.96 -2.17
CA LYS A 560 14.32 14.94 -1.21
C LYS A 560 13.68 13.56 -0.99
N GLY A 561 14.26 12.50 -1.55
CA GLY A 561 13.72 11.13 -1.40
C GLY A 561 12.47 10.83 -2.25
N VAL A 562 12.26 11.59 -3.34
CA VAL A 562 11.09 11.47 -4.25
C VAL A 562 11.44 10.99 -5.67
N SER A 563 12.59 10.30 -5.82
CA SER A 563 13.09 9.71 -7.07
C SER A 563 13.33 10.69 -8.24
N SER A 564 14.02 11.79 -7.97
CA SER A 564 14.50 12.66 -9.05
C SER A 564 15.44 11.95 -10.03
N SER A 565 16.25 10.97 -9.57
CA SER A 565 17.12 10.18 -10.46
C SER A 565 16.30 9.35 -11.46
N ALA A 566 15.38 8.52 -10.96
CA ALA A 566 14.54 7.69 -11.81
C ALA A 566 13.68 8.52 -12.78
N SER A 567 13.13 9.66 -12.33
CA SER A 567 12.41 10.59 -13.21
C SER A 567 13.27 11.10 -14.36
N VAL A 568 14.53 11.46 -14.12
CA VAL A 568 15.48 11.88 -15.16
C VAL A 568 15.84 10.72 -16.09
N GLU A 569 16.14 9.53 -15.56
CA GLU A 569 16.48 8.34 -16.34
C GLU A 569 15.33 7.92 -17.26
N VAL A 570 14.12 7.85 -16.74
CA VAL A 570 12.93 7.42 -17.47
C VAL A 570 12.56 8.45 -18.53
N ALA A 571 12.60 9.75 -18.23
CA ALA A 571 12.36 10.79 -19.23
C ALA A 571 13.44 10.74 -20.33
N ALA A 572 14.73 10.67 -19.97
CA ALA A 572 15.82 10.61 -20.95
C ALA A 572 15.74 9.37 -21.85
N MET A 573 15.52 8.19 -21.27
CA MET A 573 15.35 6.94 -22.01
C MET A 573 14.14 7.01 -22.96
N SER A 574 13.02 7.58 -22.51
CA SER A 574 11.82 7.75 -23.33
C SER A 574 12.07 8.71 -24.50
N ALA A 575 12.76 9.84 -24.28
CA ALA A 575 13.12 10.77 -25.35
C ALA A 575 14.06 10.13 -26.38
N LEU A 576 15.05 9.36 -25.92
CA LEU A 576 15.97 8.61 -26.77
C LEU A 576 15.21 7.56 -27.59
N ALA A 577 14.35 6.78 -26.96
CA ALA A 577 13.54 5.78 -27.63
C ALA A 577 12.64 6.41 -28.71
N GLY A 578 11.87 7.45 -28.36
CA GLY A 578 10.98 8.14 -29.30
C GLY A 578 11.71 8.82 -30.46
N ALA A 579 12.86 9.46 -30.21
CA ALA A 579 13.63 10.11 -31.28
C ALA A 579 14.28 9.11 -32.27
N HIS A 580 14.53 7.88 -31.82
CA HIS A 580 15.11 6.81 -32.61
C HIS A 580 14.08 5.77 -33.09
N GLY A 581 12.78 5.98 -32.81
CA GLY A 581 11.71 5.07 -33.22
C GLY A 581 11.81 3.69 -32.56
N LEU A 582 12.35 3.62 -31.34
CA LEU A 582 12.43 2.40 -30.56
C LEU A 582 11.13 2.23 -29.77
N GLU A 583 10.48 1.08 -29.92
CA GLU A 583 9.36 0.70 -29.08
C GLU A 583 9.89 -0.02 -27.83
N LEU A 584 9.63 0.57 -26.67
CA LEU A 584 9.90 -0.01 -25.36
C LEU A 584 8.58 -0.14 -24.63
N ASP A 585 8.26 -1.34 -24.15
CA ASP A 585 7.12 -1.48 -23.24
C ASP A 585 7.44 -0.82 -21.88
N ARG A 586 6.39 -0.50 -21.12
CA ARG A 586 6.50 0.24 -19.84
C ARG A 586 7.43 -0.42 -18.82
N LYS A 587 7.46 -1.75 -18.77
CA LYS A 587 8.30 -2.51 -17.83
C LYS A 587 9.73 -2.56 -18.36
N GLU A 588 9.91 -2.80 -19.64
CA GLU A 588 11.22 -2.77 -20.28
C GLU A 588 11.91 -1.41 -20.10
N LEU A 589 11.17 -0.31 -20.30
CA LEU A 589 11.63 1.05 -20.03
C LEU A 589 12.19 1.17 -18.61
N ALA A 590 11.42 0.77 -17.59
CA ALA A 590 11.84 0.83 -16.20
C ALA A 590 13.10 -0.02 -15.92
N VAL A 591 13.16 -1.25 -16.46
CA VAL A 591 14.30 -2.16 -16.26
C VAL A 591 15.58 -1.63 -16.90
N LEU A 592 15.50 -1.04 -18.10
CA LEU A 592 16.66 -0.42 -18.74
C LEU A 592 17.14 0.80 -17.95
N CYS A 593 16.23 1.62 -17.41
CA CYS A 593 16.59 2.73 -16.53
C CYS A 593 17.25 2.24 -15.22
N GLN A 594 16.76 1.17 -14.61
CA GLN A 594 17.40 0.58 -13.43
C GLN A 594 18.84 0.13 -13.73
N LYS A 595 19.09 -0.43 -14.93
CA LYS A 595 20.45 -0.76 -15.37
C LYS A 595 21.34 0.48 -15.48
N VAL A 596 20.80 1.63 -15.90
CA VAL A 596 21.53 2.90 -15.87
C VAL A 596 21.96 3.22 -14.44
N GLU A 597 21.02 3.20 -13.50
CA GLU A 597 21.29 3.56 -12.10
C GLU A 597 22.27 2.59 -11.42
N ASN A 598 22.08 1.28 -11.60
CA ASN A 598 22.91 0.26 -10.97
C ASN A 598 24.30 0.13 -11.61
N LEU A 599 24.37 0.09 -12.94
CA LEU A 599 25.59 -0.34 -13.65
C LEU A 599 26.43 0.83 -14.17
N VAL A 600 25.80 1.98 -14.50
CA VAL A 600 26.52 3.16 -14.99
C VAL A 600 26.72 4.19 -13.89
N VAL A 601 25.66 4.55 -13.15
CA VAL A 601 25.75 5.52 -12.05
C VAL A 601 26.39 4.87 -10.81
N GLY A 602 26.05 3.61 -10.55
CA GLY A 602 26.60 2.82 -9.47
C GLY A 602 25.80 2.84 -8.17
N ALA A 603 24.54 3.28 -8.20
CA ALA A 603 23.67 3.31 -7.03
C ALA A 603 22.90 1.98 -6.88
N PRO A 604 22.91 1.34 -5.69
CA PRO A 604 22.40 -0.02 -5.52
C PRO A 604 20.88 -0.08 -5.30
N CYS A 605 20.08 0.63 -6.09
CA CYS A 605 18.62 0.69 -5.96
C CYS A 605 17.91 -0.58 -6.47
N GLY A 606 16.65 -0.78 -6.05
CA GLY A 606 15.74 -1.74 -6.69
C GLY A 606 14.97 -1.10 -7.85
N LEU A 607 13.94 -1.78 -8.38
CA LEU A 607 13.22 -1.35 -9.59
C LEU A 607 12.06 -0.40 -9.30
N MET A 608 11.71 -0.23 -8.03
CA MET A 608 10.48 0.44 -7.59
C MET A 608 10.32 1.86 -8.13
N ASP A 609 11.39 2.64 -8.10
CA ASP A 609 11.38 4.06 -8.49
C ASP A 609 11.14 4.24 -9.98
N GLN A 610 11.89 3.50 -10.82
CA GLN A 610 11.73 3.50 -12.27
C GLN A 610 10.37 2.94 -12.67
N MET A 611 9.88 1.90 -11.99
CA MET A 611 8.57 1.33 -12.26
C MET A 611 7.45 2.33 -11.98
N ALA A 612 7.52 3.05 -10.86
CA ALA A 612 6.52 4.07 -10.52
C ALA A 612 6.54 5.24 -11.50
N SER A 613 7.74 5.69 -11.89
CA SER A 613 7.91 6.78 -12.87
C SER A 613 7.45 6.39 -14.28
N ALA A 614 7.69 5.14 -14.70
CA ALA A 614 7.29 4.66 -16.02
C ALA A 614 5.82 4.24 -16.10
N CYS A 615 5.30 3.54 -15.07
CA CYS A 615 4.01 2.83 -15.11
C CYS A 615 2.95 3.42 -14.20
N GLY A 616 3.25 4.49 -13.44
CA GLY A 616 2.28 5.16 -12.58
C GLY A 616 1.08 5.69 -13.35
N MET A 617 -0.04 5.86 -12.66
CA MET A 617 -1.25 6.46 -13.20
C MET A 617 -1.81 7.48 -12.22
N ASP A 618 -2.48 8.50 -12.75
CA ASP A 618 -3.05 9.54 -11.92
C ASP A 618 -4.14 8.98 -10.98
N GLY A 619 -4.22 9.54 -9.77
CA GLY A 619 -5.17 9.14 -8.73
C GLY A 619 -5.02 7.71 -8.22
N SER A 620 -3.91 7.03 -8.51
CA SER A 620 -3.74 5.60 -8.21
C SER A 620 -2.36 5.27 -7.65
N LEU A 621 -2.29 4.23 -6.82
CA LEU A 621 -1.05 3.64 -6.35
C LEU A 621 -0.61 2.53 -7.31
N MET A 622 0.58 2.68 -7.88
CA MET A 622 1.29 1.62 -8.59
C MET A 622 1.58 0.48 -7.61
N ARG A 623 1.11 -0.73 -7.95
CA ARG A 623 1.23 -1.93 -7.13
C ARG A 623 2.15 -2.95 -7.80
N MET A 624 3.28 -3.27 -7.17
CA MET A 624 4.25 -4.23 -7.71
C MET A 624 4.69 -5.23 -6.65
N LEU A 625 4.65 -6.52 -6.99
CA LEU A 625 5.24 -7.59 -6.19
C LEU A 625 6.66 -7.85 -6.69
N CYS A 626 7.68 -7.62 -5.87
CA CYS A 626 9.09 -7.73 -6.26
C CYS A 626 9.60 -9.19 -6.30
N GLN A 627 8.82 -10.12 -6.87
CA GLN A 627 9.14 -11.55 -6.98
C GLN A 627 8.97 -12.06 -8.44
N PRO A 628 9.86 -11.69 -9.38
CA PRO A 628 10.98 -10.76 -9.20
C PRO A 628 10.56 -9.29 -9.38
N ASP A 629 9.55 -8.97 -10.19
CA ASP A 629 8.99 -7.60 -10.38
C ASP A 629 7.67 -7.69 -11.15
N LEU A 630 6.65 -8.31 -10.55
CA LEU A 630 5.33 -8.48 -11.13
C LEU A 630 4.48 -7.25 -10.85
N LEU A 631 4.27 -6.42 -11.87
CA LEU A 631 3.29 -5.35 -11.84
C LEU A 631 1.88 -5.95 -11.73
N GLN A 632 1.13 -5.53 -10.72
CA GLN A 632 -0.25 -5.94 -10.46
C GLN A 632 -1.20 -4.80 -10.83
N PRO A 633 -2.52 -5.04 -10.91
CA PRO A 633 -3.48 -3.95 -11.08
C PRO A 633 -3.28 -2.86 -10.02
N GLU A 634 -3.31 -1.62 -10.48
CA GLU A 634 -3.25 -0.42 -9.67
C GLU A 634 -4.33 -0.37 -8.59
N LEU A 635 -4.07 0.40 -7.54
CA LEU A 635 -5.05 0.67 -6.50
C LEU A 635 -5.49 2.12 -6.57
N HIS A 636 -6.73 2.37 -6.98
CA HIS A 636 -7.28 3.72 -6.97
C HIS A 636 -7.32 4.28 -5.55
N VAL A 637 -6.86 5.52 -5.38
CA VAL A 637 -6.95 6.23 -4.10
C VAL A 637 -8.39 6.76 -3.96
N PRO A 638 -9.16 6.35 -2.93
CA PRO A 638 -10.52 6.81 -2.75
C PRO A 638 -10.60 8.33 -2.60
N SER A 639 -11.66 8.96 -3.11
CA SER A 639 -11.80 10.43 -3.15
C SER A 639 -11.81 11.12 -1.79
N HIS A 640 -12.10 10.40 -0.70
CA HIS A 640 -12.08 10.91 0.67
C HIS A 640 -10.69 10.77 1.34
N VAL A 641 -9.75 10.06 0.70
CA VAL A 641 -8.37 9.88 1.16
C VAL A 641 -7.47 10.85 0.39
N ALA A 642 -6.57 11.50 1.10
CA ALA A 642 -5.51 12.31 0.49
C ALA A 642 -4.14 11.89 1.03
N LEU A 643 -3.16 11.97 0.13
CA LEU A 643 -1.76 11.65 0.38
C LEU A 643 -0.92 12.88 0.04
N TRP A 644 -0.07 13.28 0.97
CA TRP A 644 0.85 14.41 0.81
C TRP A 644 2.28 13.99 1.13
N GLY A 645 3.26 14.69 0.57
CA GLY A 645 4.65 14.60 1.00
C GLY A 645 5.07 15.87 1.75
N ILE A 646 5.78 15.75 2.86
CA ILE A 646 6.41 16.89 3.54
C ILE A 646 7.92 16.68 3.58
N ASP A 647 8.68 17.57 2.95
CA ASP A 647 10.14 17.56 3.00
C ASP A 647 10.66 17.99 4.38
N SER A 648 11.49 17.16 5.01
CA SER A 648 12.13 17.46 6.29
C SER A 648 13.24 18.51 6.19
N GLY A 649 13.76 18.77 4.98
CA GLY A 649 14.93 19.62 4.76
C GLY A 649 16.27 18.93 5.04
N ILE A 650 16.25 17.69 5.53
CA ILE A 650 17.45 16.89 5.78
C ILE A 650 17.77 16.08 4.53
N ARG A 651 18.89 16.41 3.87
CA ARG A 651 19.50 15.55 2.85
C ARG A 651 20.24 14.41 3.56
N HIS A 652 20.14 13.18 3.04
CA HIS A 652 20.78 11.94 3.52
C HIS A 652 21.77 12.16 4.68
N SER A 653 21.29 12.00 5.91
CA SER A 653 21.99 12.37 7.13
C SER A 653 23.25 11.54 7.33
N VAL A 654 24.27 12.21 7.86
CA VAL A 654 25.63 11.67 8.09
C VAL A 654 25.70 10.78 9.34
N GLY A 655 24.58 10.53 10.03
CA GLY A 655 24.54 9.84 11.33
C GLY A 655 23.86 8.46 11.36
N GLY A 656 23.13 8.07 10.30
CA GLY A 656 22.44 6.78 10.18
C GLY A 656 23.23 5.76 9.36
N SER A 657 22.81 4.48 9.37
CA SER A 657 23.32 3.49 8.42
C SER A 657 22.97 3.93 7.00
N ASP A 658 23.86 3.71 6.03
CA ASP A 658 23.50 3.97 4.64
C ASP A 658 22.59 2.86 4.09
N TYR A 659 21.83 3.20 3.04
CA TYR A 659 20.94 2.28 2.36
C TYR A 659 21.65 0.99 1.91
N GLY A 660 22.90 1.09 1.47
CA GLY A 660 23.71 -0.04 1.01
C GLY A 660 23.98 -1.05 2.12
N SER A 661 24.34 -0.57 3.31
CA SER A 661 24.62 -1.37 4.50
C SER A 661 23.39 -2.10 4.99
N VAL A 662 22.22 -1.47 4.91
CA VAL A 662 20.94 -2.10 5.27
C VAL A 662 20.57 -3.20 4.28
N ARG A 663 20.76 -2.97 2.98
CA ARG A 663 20.59 -4.00 1.94
C ARG A 663 21.53 -5.19 2.20
N VAL A 664 22.81 -4.94 2.46
CA VAL A 664 23.77 -6.00 2.82
C VAL A 664 23.28 -6.79 4.04
N GLY A 665 22.85 -6.10 5.10
CA GLY A 665 22.29 -6.71 6.30
C GLY A 665 21.10 -7.64 6.05
N ALA A 666 20.15 -7.22 5.21
CA ALA A 666 18.99 -8.02 4.86
C ALA A 666 19.38 -9.31 4.11
N PHE A 667 20.29 -9.20 3.13
CA PHE A 667 20.78 -10.36 2.38
C PHE A 667 21.68 -11.28 3.22
N MET A 668 22.47 -10.75 4.16
CA MET A 668 23.19 -11.56 5.14
C MET A 668 22.22 -12.41 5.97
N GLY A 669 21.14 -11.82 6.49
CA GLY A 669 20.15 -12.61 7.23
C GLY A 669 19.41 -13.63 6.38
N LYS A 670 19.11 -13.31 5.11
CA LYS A 670 18.56 -14.29 4.15
C LYS A 670 19.50 -15.49 3.97
N ALA A 671 20.80 -15.23 3.78
CA ALA A 671 21.81 -16.27 3.63
C ALA A 671 21.91 -17.15 4.89
N LEU A 672 21.90 -16.55 6.09
CA LEU A 672 21.89 -17.28 7.36
C LEU A 672 20.64 -18.15 7.51
N ILE A 673 19.46 -17.65 7.15
CA ILE A 673 18.21 -18.42 7.14
C ILE A 673 18.31 -19.62 6.19
N ASN A 674 18.86 -19.41 4.99
CA ASN A 674 19.03 -20.48 3.99
C ASN A 674 20.06 -21.53 4.42
N ALA A 675 21.18 -21.11 5.02
CA ALA A 675 22.15 -22.01 5.60
C ALA A 675 21.50 -22.91 6.67
N ARG A 676 20.68 -22.31 7.55
CA ARG A 676 19.96 -23.04 8.59
C ARG A 676 18.91 -24.00 8.02
N ARG A 677 18.16 -23.58 7.00
CA ARG A 677 17.21 -24.45 6.29
C ARG A 677 17.90 -25.68 5.71
N ALA A 678 19.06 -25.49 5.08
CA ALA A 678 19.86 -26.59 4.52
C ALA A 678 20.43 -27.53 5.62
N GLU A 679 20.81 -27.00 6.79
CA GLU A 679 21.19 -27.83 7.93
C GLU A 679 20.04 -28.72 8.40
N VAL A 680 18.85 -28.15 8.58
CA VAL A 680 17.66 -28.91 9.01
C VAL A 680 17.27 -29.95 7.97
N GLU A 681 17.37 -29.63 6.67
CA GLU A 681 17.13 -30.58 5.58
C GLU A 681 18.11 -31.76 5.62
N ARG A 682 19.41 -31.51 5.85
CA ARG A 682 20.42 -32.57 6.01
C ARG A 682 20.15 -33.44 7.24
N SER A 683 19.94 -32.83 8.40
CA SER A 683 19.69 -33.57 9.65
C SER A 683 18.39 -34.39 9.64
N SER A 684 17.42 -34.02 8.81
CA SER A 684 16.15 -34.75 8.67
C SER A 684 16.15 -35.80 7.56
N ALA A 685 17.14 -35.81 6.66
CA ALA A 685 17.36 -36.87 5.68
C ALA A 685 18.01 -38.12 6.29
N ASP A 686 18.75 -37.97 7.40
CA ASP A 686 19.43 -39.06 8.11
C ASP A 686 18.52 -39.85 9.07
N ALA A 687 17.28 -39.38 9.30
CA ALA A 687 16.26 -40.10 10.04
C ALA A 687 15.30 -40.79 9.06
N GLU A 688 15.25 -42.13 9.03
CA GLU A 688 14.41 -42.97 8.16
C GLU A 688 12.87 -42.86 8.45
N GLY A 689 12.36 -41.66 8.71
CA GLY A 689 10.96 -41.39 9.01
C GLY A 689 10.27 -40.60 7.89
N ASP A 690 9.10 -41.08 7.49
CA ASP A 690 8.17 -40.53 6.49
C ASP A 690 7.79 -39.05 6.76
N MET A 691 8.66 -38.11 6.36
CA MET A 691 8.28 -36.69 6.26
C MET A 691 7.53 -36.44 4.95
N HIS A 692 6.25 -36.10 5.07
CA HIS A 692 5.39 -35.69 3.95
C HIS A 692 6.03 -34.58 3.10
N GLY A 693 5.85 -34.62 1.78
CA GLY A 693 6.47 -33.70 0.81
C GLY A 693 6.24 -32.20 1.04
N ALA A 694 5.19 -31.81 1.79
CA ALA A 694 4.93 -30.43 2.17
C ALA A 694 5.90 -29.88 3.25
N ALA A 695 6.35 -30.71 4.19
CA ALA A 695 7.35 -30.33 5.20
C ALA A 695 8.74 -30.16 4.56
N LYS A 696 9.08 -31.02 3.60
CA LYS A 696 10.32 -30.93 2.81
C LYS A 696 10.33 -29.70 1.89
N ALA A 697 9.19 -29.32 1.33
CA ALA A 697 9.04 -28.09 0.53
C ALA A 697 9.28 -26.81 1.35
N ALA A 698 8.90 -26.80 2.64
CA ALA A 698 9.11 -25.67 3.53
C ALA A 698 10.60 -25.46 3.91
N LEU A 699 11.46 -26.46 3.72
CA LEU A 699 12.90 -26.39 3.99
C LEU A 699 13.73 -25.96 2.78
N LYS A 700 13.12 -25.75 1.61
CA LYS A 700 13.85 -25.23 0.45
C LYS A 700 14.41 -23.83 0.72
N PRO A 701 15.56 -23.46 0.11
CA PRO A 701 16.08 -22.11 0.19
C PRO A 701 15.06 -21.09 -0.33
N ILE A 702 14.83 -20.05 0.45
CA ILE A 702 14.01 -18.90 0.04
C ILE A 702 14.81 -18.01 -0.92
N ARG A 703 14.14 -17.41 -1.91
CA ARG A 703 14.80 -16.47 -2.83
C ARG A 703 14.70 -15.04 -2.31
N HIS A 704 13.55 -14.71 -1.73
CA HIS A 704 13.21 -13.41 -1.15
C HIS A 704 12.78 -13.54 0.31
N LEU A 705 13.10 -12.55 1.14
CA LEU A 705 12.68 -12.56 2.56
C LEU A 705 11.16 -12.48 2.69
N ALA A 706 10.49 -11.76 1.80
CA ALA A 706 9.03 -11.65 1.76
C ALA A 706 8.29 -12.96 1.44
N GLU A 707 9.00 -14.05 1.09
CA GLU A 707 8.41 -15.41 1.02
C GLU A 707 8.14 -15.98 2.41
N LEU A 708 8.79 -15.45 3.45
CA LEU A 708 8.56 -15.86 4.82
C LEU A 708 7.26 -15.28 5.35
N ARG A 709 6.52 -16.13 6.05
CA ARG A 709 5.42 -15.71 6.90
C ARG A 709 5.99 -15.06 8.17
N VAL A 710 5.34 -14.01 8.66
CA VAL A 710 5.80 -13.27 9.86
C VAL A 710 5.94 -14.23 11.04
N HIS A 711 4.95 -15.10 11.25
CA HIS A 711 4.98 -16.12 12.29
C HIS A 711 6.20 -17.04 12.19
N ASP A 712 6.47 -17.58 11.00
CA ASP A 712 7.57 -18.52 10.79
C ASP A 712 8.92 -17.83 11.02
N PHE A 713 9.04 -16.56 10.59
CA PHE A 713 10.20 -15.74 10.86
C PHE A 713 10.44 -15.55 12.36
N GLU A 714 9.46 -15.03 13.09
CA GLU A 714 9.57 -14.71 14.52
C GLU A 714 9.88 -15.96 15.35
N LYS A 715 9.16 -17.06 15.10
CA LYS A 715 9.26 -18.29 15.89
C LYS A 715 10.55 -19.06 15.63
N VAL A 716 11.00 -19.13 14.37
CA VAL A 716 12.06 -20.05 13.97
C VAL A 716 13.40 -19.35 13.78
N TYR A 717 13.40 -18.09 13.32
CA TYR A 717 14.60 -17.43 12.79
C TYR A 717 15.01 -16.19 13.58
N GLU A 718 14.07 -15.30 13.94
CA GLU A 718 14.39 -13.98 14.49
C GLU A 718 15.30 -14.03 15.72
N GLY A 719 14.93 -14.84 16.73
CA GLY A 719 15.72 -14.98 17.97
C GLY A 719 17.11 -15.60 17.77
N ARG A 720 17.38 -16.18 16.60
CA ARG A 720 18.66 -16.82 16.25
C ARG A 720 19.55 -15.94 15.37
N LEU A 721 18.98 -14.91 14.74
CA LEU A 721 19.75 -13.95 13.95
C LEU A 721 20.48 -12.99 14.91
N PRO A 722 21.77 -12.69 14.69
CA PRO A 722 22.46 -11.68 15.49
C PRO A 722 21.89 -10.28 15.20
N GLU A 723 21.92 -9.39 16.18
CA GLU A 723 21.56 -7.98 15.96
C GLU A 723 22.49 -7.36 14.92
N THR A 724 23.80 -7.58 15.09
CA THR A 724 24.86 -7.13 14.18
C THR A 724 25.88 -8.23 13.94
N MET A 725 26.55 -8.21 12.79
CA MET A 725 27.63 -9.17 12.45
C MET A 725 28.70 -8.49 11.61
N SER A 726 29.98 -8.79 11.87
CA SER A 726 31.08 -8.34 11.01
C SER A 726 31.04 -9.06 9.67
N GLY A 727 31.47 -8.38 8.60
CA GLY A 727 31.59 -9.00 7.28
C GLY A 727 32.53 -10.21 7.29
N GLU A 728 33.62 -10.15 8.07
CA GLU A 728 34.54 -11.26 8.24
C GLU A 728 33.89 -12.49 8.90
N ASP A 729 33.18 -12.30 10.02
CA ASP A 729 32.52 -13.41 10.71
C ASP A 729 31.41 -14.01 9.86
N PHE A 730 30.66 -13.19 9.12
CA PHE A 730 29.65 -13.67 8.20
C PHE A 730 30.27 -14.54 7.11
N LEU A 731 31.35 -14.09 6.45
CA LEU A 731 32.01 -14.86 5.40
C LEU A 731 32.66 -16.15 5.92
N ARG A 732 32.94 -16.24 7.23
CA ARG A 732 33.36 -17.51 7.86
C ARG A 732 32.22 -18.53 7.92
N VAL A 733 30.99 -18.07 8.13
CA VAL A 733 29.77 -18.89 8.19
C VAL A 733 29.19 -19.17 6.81
N CYS A 734 29.19 -18.17 5.93
CA CYS A 734 28.68 -18.20 4.57
C CYS A 734 29.79 -17.81 3.57
N PRO A 735 30.70 -18.75 3.22
CA PRO A 735 31.85 -18.45 2.35
C PRO A 735 31.47 -18.07 0.92
N ASP A 736 30.28 -18.47 0.47
CA ASP A 736 29.73 -18.12 -0.85
C ASP A 736 29.17 -16.68 -0.90
N GLY A 737 29.18 -15.96 0.22
CA GLY A 737 28.64 -14.60 0.34
C GLY A 737 27.13 -14.56 0.63
N HIS A 738 26.53 -13.38 0.43
CA HIS A 738 25.12 -13.09 0.74
C HIS A 738 24.17 -13.25 -0.46
N GLY A 739 24.71 -13.46 -1.67
CA GLY A 739 23.93 -13.74 -2.88
C GLY A 739 23.16 -12.54 -3.44
N ASP A 740 23.56 -11.31 -3.12
CA ASP A 740 23.12 -10.10 -3.83
C ASP A 740 24.08 -9.80 -4.98
N SER A 741 23.55 -9.49 -6.17
CA SER A 741 24.37 -9.16 -7.35
C SER A 741 24.81 -7.70 -7.39
N VAL A 742 24.26 -6.85 -6.52
CA VAL A 742 24.43 -5.39 -6.58
C VAL A 742 25.38 -4.88 -5.49
N THR A 743 25.44 -5.55 -4.34
CA THR A 743 26.28 -5.14 -3.20
C THR A 743 27.38 -6.15 -2.89
N THR A 744 28.45 -5.68 -2.24
CA THR A 744 29.58 -6.51 -1.79
C THR A 744 29.78 -6.37 -0.29
N ILE A 745 30.18 -7.45 0.38
CA ILE A 745 30.47 -7.43 1.82
C ILE A 745 31.89 -6.93 2.05
N ASP A 746 32.02 -5.77 2.69
CA ASP A 746 33.29 -5.37 3.29
C ASP A 746 33.55 -6.15 4.58
N ARG A 747 34.71 -6.82 4.65
CA ARG A 747 35.16 -7.63 5.79
C ARG A 747 35.32 -6.83 7.07
N ALA A 748 35.78 -5.57 6.97
CA ALA A 748 36.06 -4.73 8.12
C ALA A 748 34.82 -4.06 8.70
N THR A 749 33.74 -3.99 7.91
CA THR A 749 32.49 -3.34 8.31
C THR A 749 31.61 -4.28 9.15
N THR A 750 30.94 -3.72 10.16
CA THR A 750 29.92 -4.41 10.96
C THR A 750 28.54 -3.97 10.50
N TYR A 751 27.68 -4.92 10.14
CA TYR A 751 26.35 -4.67 9.60
C TYR A 751 25.28 -4.99 10.63
N ALA A 752 24.19 -4.22 10.65
CA ALA A 752 22.93 -4.67 11.27
C ALA A 752 22.36 -5.83 10.44
N VAL A 753 21.88 -6.89 11.09
CA VAL A 753 21.39 -8.10 10.41
C VAL A 753 19.94 -8.35 10.76
N ARG A 754 19.59 -8.46 12.05
CA ARG A 754 18.24 -8.84 12.49
C ARG A 754 17.16 -7.87 11.98
N ALA A 755 17.30 -6.57 12.24
CA ALA A 755 16.28 -5.59 11.87
C ALA A 755 16.10 -5.47 10.33
N PRO A 756 17.17 -5.33 9.53
CA PRO A 756 17.07 -5.35 8.07
C PRO A 756 16.49 -6.63 7.49
N THR A 757 16.67 -7.78 8.16
CA THR A 757 16.06 -9.04 7.74
C THR A 757 14.57 -9.10 8.09
N ALA A 758 14.20 -8.58 9.25
CA ALA A 758 12.83 -8.62 9.73
C ALA A 758 11.92 -7.61 9.03
N HIS A 759 12.46 -6.46 8.63
CA HIS A 759 11.69 -5.38 8.02
C HIS A 759 10.94 -5.86 6.75
N PRO A 760 11.57 -6.47 5.74
CA PRO A 760 10.85 -6.92 4.54
C PRO A 760 9.76 -7.95 4.81
N VAL A 761 9.96 -8.85 5.77
CA VAL A 761 8.99 -9.89 6.14
C VAL A 761 7.71 -9.24 6.68
N ARG A 762 7.87 -8.30 7.62
CA ARG A 762 6.74 -7.58 8.25
C ARG A 762 6.14 -6.52 7.33
N GLU A 763 6.96 -5.84 6.55
CA GLU A 763 6.53 -4.80 5.60
C GLU A 763 5.68 -5.41 4.48
N HIS A 764 6.05 -6.60 3.97
CA HIS A 764 5.22 -7.30 3.00
C HIS A 764 3.80 -7.57 3.51
N PHE A 765 3.67 -7.95 4.78
CA PHE A 765 2.37 -8.09 5.43
C PHE A 765 1.64 -6.73 5.55
N ARG A 766 2.32 -5.69 6.04
CA ARG A 766 1.74 -4.33 6.20
C ARG A 766 1.24 -3.75 4.88
N VAL A 767 2.00 -3.91 3.80
CA VAL A 767 1.62 -3.39 2.48
C VAL A 767 0.38 -4.10 1.95
N ARG A 768 0.28 -5.43 2.14
CA ARG A 768 -0.91 -6.19 1.76
C ARG A 768 -2.13 -5.79 2.57
N ALA A 769 -1.96 -5.59 3.88
CA ALA A 769 -3.02 -5.07 4.74
C ALA A 769 -3.44 -3.67 4.27
N PHE A 770 -2.50 -2.75 4.06
CA PHE A 770 -2.79 -1.39 3.58
C PHE A 770 -3.56 -1.41 2.26
N ALA A 771 -3.14 -2.23 1.29
CA ALA A 771 -3.83 -2.38 0.01
C ALA A 771 -5.30 -2.82 0.18
N GLN A 772 -5.56 -3.79 1.06
CA GLN A 772 -6.92 -4.27 1.34
C GLN A 772 -7.76 -3.19 2.03
N VAL A 773 -7.17 -2.52 3.02
CA VAL A 773 -7.80 -1.45 3.77
C VAL A 773 -8.11 -0.26 2.85
N LEU A 774 -7.23 0.11 1.93
CA LEU A 774 -7.48 1.25 1.06
C LEU A 774 -8.76 1.09 0.22
N CYS A 775 -9.13 -0.14 -0.13
CA CYS A 775 -10.22 -0.44 -1.07
C CYS A 775 -11.63 -0.52 -0.47
N ALA A 776 -11.81 -0.37 0.84
CA ALA A 776 -13.15 -0.48 1.43
C ALA A 776 -13.77 0.90 1.78
N GLU A 777 -14.94 0.89 2.43
CA GLU A 777 -15.82 2.05 2.60
C GLU A 777 -15.24 3.15 3.49
N ASP A 778 -15.56 4.40 3.12
CA ASP A 778 -15.27 5.60 3.91
C ASP A 778 -15.80 5.43 5.34
N SER A 779 -14.88 5.37 6.28
CA SER A 779 -15.12 5.48 7.71
C SER A 779 -13.88 6.03 8.40
N ASP A 780 -14.03 6.60 9.59
CA ASP A 780 -12.86 7.08 10.34
C ASP A 780 -11.97 5.90 10.75
N GLU A 781 -12.57 4.72 11.03
CA GLU A 781 -11.80 3.51 11.29
C GLU A 781 -10.90 3.12 10.09
N GLN A 782 -11.33 3.31 8.83
CA GLN A 782 -10.47 3.10 7.66
C GLN A 782 -9.15 3.86 7.80
N LEU A 783 -9.26 5.16 8.04
CA LEU A 783 -8.13 6.08 8.02
C LEU A 783 -7.22 5.81 9.22
N GLU A 784 -7.79 5.48 10.38
CA GLU A 784 -7.06 5.01 11.55
C GLU A 784 -6.22 3.76 11.25
N VAL A 785 -6.79 2.75 10.55
CA VAL A 785 -6.02 1.55 10.14
C VAL A 785 -4.84 1.93 9.26
N LEU A 786 -5.12 2.69 8.19
CA LEU A 786 -4.13 3.01 7.17
C LEU A 786 -3.00 3.79 7.80
N GLY A 787 -3.36 4.76 8.64
CA GLY A 787 -2.41 5.64 9.27
C GLY A 787 -1.49 4.92 10.27
N GLU A 788 -2.03 3.98 11.04
CA GLU A 788 -1.22 3.22 11.98
C GLU A 788 -0.35 2.15 11.28
N LEU A 789 -0.78 1.58 10.14
CA LEU A 789 0.11 0.78 9.30
C LEU A 789 1.31 1.61 8.78
N MET A 790 1.09 2.88 8.43
CA MET A 790 2.18 3.79 8.04
C MET A 790 3.12 4.06 9.22
N PHE A 791 2.58 4.35 10.41
CA PHE A 791 3.40 4.54 11.61
C PHE A 791 4.27 3.32 11.94
N GLN A 792 3.72 2.11 11.84
CA GLN A 792 4.48 0.88 12.04
C GLN A 792 5.55 0.65 10.97
N SER A 793 5.25 1.01 9.72
CA SER A 793 6.24 1.00 8.64
C SER A 793 7.40 1.96 8.97
N HIS A 794 7.10 3.18 9.42
CA HIS A 794 8.12 4.15 9.83
C HIS A 794 8.98 3.67 11.00
N GLU A 795 8.37 3.13 12.06
CA GLU A 795 9.13 2.59 13.21
C GLU A 795 10.02 1.40 12.78
N SER A 796 9.48 0.51 11.94
CA SER A 796 10.25 -0.62 11.40
C SER A 796 11.39 -0.18 10.49
N TYR A 797 11.23 0.93 9.78
CA TYR A 797 12.23 1.53 8.92
C TYR A 797 13.35 2.20 9.74
N GLY A 798 12.97 2.95 10.78
CA GLY A 798 13.91 3.54 11.73
C GLY A 798 14.76 2.49 12.45
N ALA A 799 14.17 1.35 12.81
CA ALA A 799 14.89 0.22 13.42
C ALA A 799 15.99 -0.38 12.53
N CYS A 800 15.92 -0.19 11.20
CA CYS A 800 17.00 -0.57 10.28
C CYS A 800 18.19 0.40 10.30
N GLY A 801 18.11 1.52 11.04
CA GLY A 801 19.14 2.55 11.08
C GLY A 801 18.96 3.66 10.04
N LEU A 802 17.79 3.74 9.39
CA LEU A 802 17.48 4.71 8.33
C LEU A 802 16.56 5.85 8.79
N GLY A 803 16.31 5.98 10.10
CA GLY A 803 15.55 7.10 10.67
C GLY A 803 16.31 8.43 10.58
N SER A 804 15.62 9.55 10.81
CA SER A 804 16.27 10.85 10.92
C SER A 804 15.46 11.78 11.80
N THR A 805 16.13 12.65 12.56
CA THR A 805 15.45 13.54 13.51
C THR A 805 14.36 14.39 12.86
N GLY A 806 14.56 14.86 11.63
CA GLY A 806 13.57 15.66 10.91
C GLY A 806 12.36 14.85 10.43
N THR A 807 12.58 13.67 9.86
CA THR A 807 11.48 12.80 9.42
C THR A 807 10.70 12.25 10.61
N ASP A 808 11.41 11.85 11.67
CA ASP A 808 10.80 11.30 12.88
C ASP A 808 9.95 12.37 13.56
N ARG A 809 10.44 13.62 13.61
CA ARG A 809 9.67 14.74 14.14
C ARG A 809 8.42 15.07 13.32
N LEU A 810 8.50 15.05 12.00
CA LEU A 810 7.31 15.23 11.14
C LEU A 810 6.26 14.14 11.39
N VAL A 811 6.70 12.88 11.54
CA VAL A 811 5.79 11.77 11.84
C VAL A 811 5.16 11.91 13.23
N GLU A 812 5.93 12.33 14.24
CA GLU A 812 5.42 12.65 15.58
C GLU A 812 4.39 13.76 15.56
N LEU A 813 4.64 14.86 14.83
CA LEU A 813 3.69 15.96 14.71
C LEU A 813 2.35 15.50 14.11
N VAL A 814 2.39 14.64 13.10
CA VAL A 814 1.16 14.05 12.52
C VAL A 814 0.45 13.13 13.53
N ARG A 815 1.20 12.36 14.33
CA ARG A 815 0.63 11.51 15.38
C ARG A 815 -0.04 12.34 16.49
N GLU A 816 0.59 13.43 16.93
CA GLU A 816 0.02 14.37 17.90
C GLU A 816 -1.29 14.99 17.38
N GLU A 817 -1.33 15.40 16.11
CA GLU A 817 -2.54 15.95 15.48
C GLU A 817 -3.66 14.90 15.41
N ALA A 818 -3.34 13.65 15.06
CA ALA A 818 -4.30 12.55 15.03
C ALA A 818 -4.91 12.28 16.41
N GLU A 819 -4.10 12.30 17.47
CA GLU A 819 -4.54 12.05 18.85
C GLU A 819 -5.35 13.21 19.46
N SER A 820 -5.10 14.44 19.02
CA SER A 820 -5.72 15.66 19.57
C SER A 820 -7.21 15.84 19.23
N GLY A 821 -7.83 14.91 18.50
CA GLY A 821 -9.25 14.93 18.15
C GLY A 821 -9.59 15.78 16.92
N GLY A 822 -8.58 16.25 16.18
CA GLY A 822 -8.76 16.99 14.93
C GLY A 822 -9.22 16.13 13.74
N GLY A 823 -9.05 14.79 13.81
CA GLY A 823 -9.63 13.80 12.90
C GLY A 823 -9.31 13.97 11.40
N ALA A 824 -8.34 14.80 11.05
CA ALA A 824 -8.08 15.19 9.67
C ALA A 824 -6.83 14.51 9.09
N LEU A 825 -5.78 14.30 9.89
CA LEU A 825 -4.60 13.50 9.53
C LEU A 825 -4.58 12.24 10.39
N HIS A 826 -4.15 11.12 9.81
CA HIS A 826 -4.28 9.81 10.46
C HIS A 826 -2.99 9.00 10.46
N GLY A 827 -2.06 9.23 9.53
CA GLY A 827 -0.76 8.58 9.62
C GLY A 827 0.31 9.18 8.75
N ALA A 828 1.54 8.78 9.04
CA ALA A 828 2.70 9.26 8.34
C ALA A 828 3.85 8.25 8.37
N LYS A 829 4.67 8.26 7.31
CA LYS A 829 5.96 7.56 7.28
C LYS A 829 6.96 8.22 6.35
N ILE A 830 8.23 8.03 6.64
CA ILE A 830 9.34 8.38 5.74
C ILE A 830 9.19 7.70 4.36
N THR A 831 9.53 8.42 3.28
CA THR A 831 9.56 7.90 1.90
C THR A 831 10.99 7.85 1.35
N GLY A 832 11.29 6.85 0.50
CA GLY A 832 12.54 6.75 -0.25
C GLY A 832 13.68 6.02 0.47
N GLY A 833 14.93 6.37 0.11
CA GLY A 833 16.15 5.65 0.53
C GLY A 833 16.63 5.89 1.97
N GLY A 834 16.02 6.83 2.69
CA GLY A 834 16.16 6.96 4.14
C GLY A 834 17.17 8.00 4.61
N SER A 835 17.33 8.07 5.94
CA SER A 835 18.22 9.00 6.63
C SER A 835 17.89 10.48 6.37
N GLY A 836 16.65 10.81 6.03
CA GLY A 836 16.21 12.16 5.69
C GLY A 836 15.16 12.15 4.58
N GLY A 837 14.96 13.29 3.94
CA GLY A 837 14.06 13.43 2.81
C GLY A 837 12.62 13.73 3.21
N THR A 838 11.67 13.08 2.56
CA THR A 838 10.24 13.40 2.64
C THR A 838 9.50 12.43 3.55
N VAL A 839 8.40 12.88 4.15
CA VAL A 839 7.42 12.06 4.88
C VAL A 839 6.12 12.03 4.09
N CYS A 840 5.64 10.83 3.73
CA CYS A 840 4.30 10.61 3.22
C CYS A 840 3.30 10.71 4.36
N VAL A 841 2.28 11.56 4.22
CA VAL A 841 1.22 11.84 5.19
C VAL A 841 -0.12 11.45 4.59
N LEU A 842 -0.95 10.76 5.38
CA LEU A 842 -2.29 10.34 5.02
C LEU A 842 -3.33 11.06 5.87
N GLY A 843 -4.38 11.54 5.22
CA GLY A 843 -5.50 12.21 5.89
C GLY A 843 -6.78 12.25 5.05
N ARG A 844 -7.80 12.93 5.58
CA ARG A 844 -9.08 13.15 4.90
C ARG A 844 -8.90 14.21 3.82
N ALA A 845 -9.34 13.91 2.60
CA ALA A 845 -9.30 14.85 1.49
C ALA A 845 -10.15 16.10 1.77
N GLY A 846 -9.71 17.24 1.24
CA GLY A 846 -10.39 18.53 1.33
C GLY A 846 -9.84 19.47 2.41
N VAL A 847 -10.56 20.57 2.61
CA VAL A 847 -10.09 21.76 3.37
C VAL A 847 -9.64 21.43 4.79
N ALA A 848 -10.31 20.48 5.47
CA ALA A 848 -9.95 20.11 6.84
C ALA A 848 -8.57 19.43 6.90
N GLY A 849 -8.29 18.51 5.97
CA GLY A 849 -6.99 17.84 5.84
C GLY A 849 -5.89 18.82 5.46
N GLU A 850 -6.15 19.70 4.49
CA GLU A 850 -5.20 20.73 4.05
C GLU A 850 -4.85 21.73 5.16
N ALA A 851 -5.86 22.15 5.94
CA ALA A 851 -5.64 23.03 7.09
C ALA A 851 -4.83 22.35 8.19
N ALA A 852 -5.06 21.05 8.44
CA ALA A 852 -4.26 20.27 9.38
C ALA A 852 -2.82 20.12 8.89
N LEU A 853 -2.62 19.80 7.62
CA LEU A 853 -1.29 19.73 6.99
C LEU A 853 -0.52 21.06 7.13
N SER A 854 -1.20 22.19 6.91
CA SER A 854 -0.60 23.52 7.06
C SER A 854 -0.15 23.80 8.49
N ARG A 855 -0.91 23.39 9.51
CA ARG A 855 -0.48 23.49 10.91
C ARG A 855 0.79 22.69 11.18
N ILE A 856 0.90 21.48 10.64
CA ILE A 856 2.12 20.65 10.76
C ILE A 856 3.32 21.36 10.13
N VAL A 857 3.15 21.87 8.91
CA VAL A 857 4.20 22.57 8.16
C VAL A 857 4.67 23.83 8.89
N GLU A 858 3.73 24.65 9.38
CA GLU A 858 4.02 25.87 10.14
C GLU A 858 4.73 25.55 11.47
N ARG A 859 4.24 24.53 12.20
CA ARG A 859 4.85 24.09 13.45
C ARG A 859 6.26 23.57 13.23
N TYR A 860 6.46 22.68 12.26
CA TYR A 860 7.80 22.17 11.93
C TYR A 860 8.74 23.30 11.49
N ALA A 861 8.26 24.25 10.70
CA ALA A 861 9.06 25.41 10.29
C ALA A 861 9.45 26.30 11.47
N SER A 862 8.55 26.48 12.44
CA SER A 862 8.84 27.24 13.67
C SER A 862 9.83 26.51 14.59
N GLU A 863 9.74 25.18 14.67
CA GLU A 863 10.60 24.35 15.52
C GLU A 863 12.02 24.19 14.93
N THR A 864 12.15 24.12 13.61
CA THR A 864 13.42 23.79 12.93
C THR A 864 14.07 24.95 12.18
N GLY A 865 13.32 26.02 11.90
CA GLY A 865 13.74 27.12 11.03
C GLY A 865 13.77 26.77 9.54
N HIS A 866 13.42 25.53 9.15
CA HIS A 866 13.32 25.09 7.76
C HIS A 866 11.87 25.17 7.29
N LYS A 867 11.59 25.83 6.17
CA LYS A 867 10.25 25.82 5.56
C LYS A 867 10.10 24.59 4.65
N PRO A 868 9.27 23.59 5.02
CA PRO A 868 9.08 22.39 4.22
C PRO A 868 8.54 22.69 2.81
N TYR A 869 8.97 21.88 1.85
CA TYR A 869 8.26 21.74 0.57
C TYR A 869 7.17 20.69 0.71
N VAL A 870 5.97 21.00 0.24
CA VAL A 870 4.82 20.09 0.29
C VAL A 870 4.54 19.54 -1.10
N PHE A 871 4.51 18.21 -1.21
CA PHE A 871 4.09 17.49 -2.39
C PHE A 871 2.60 17.17 -2.29
N SER A 872 1.86 17.45 -3.36
CA SER A 872 0.43 17.18 -3.48
C SER A 872 0.10 16.86 -4.93
N GLY A 873 -0.99 16.10 -5.13
CA GLY A 873 -1.39 15.63 -6.44
C GLY A 873 -0.56 14.46 -6.96
N SER A 874 -1.09 13.82 -7.98
CA SER A 874 -0.47 12.70 -8.69
C SER A 874 -0.38 13.01 -10.18
N SER A 875 0.22 12.09 -10.93
CA SER A 875 0.43 12.25 -12.37
C SER A 875 0.44 10.90 -13.08
N GLU A 876 0.13 10.92 -14.37
CA GLU A 876 0.45 9.82 -15.28
C GLU A 876 1.96 9.57 -15.35
N GLY A 877 2.33 8.30 -15.49
CA GLY A 877 3.69 7.85 -15.73
C GLY A 877 4.15 8.04 -17.18
N ALA A 878 5.45 7.88 -17.42
CA ALA A 878 6.06 8.15 -18.72
C ALA A 878 5.47 7.30 -19.86
N ALA A 879 5.09 6.05 -19.60
CA ALA A 879 4.52 5.18 -20.63
C ALA A 879 3.11 5.59 -21.05
N ALA A 880 2.30 6.12 -20.12
CA ALA A 880 0.98 6.64 -20.43
C ALA A 880 1.08 7.97 -21.21
N PHE A 881 2.06 8.80 -20.86
CA PHE A 881 2.37 10.04 -21.59
C PHE A 881 2.96 9.79 -22.99
N GLY A 882 3.84 8.79 -23.15
CA GLY A 882 4.52 8.51 -24.41
C GLY A 882 5.56 9.56 -24.79
N THR A 883 5.60 9.95 -26.06
CA THR A 883 6.52 10.98 -26.56
C THR A 883 5.81 11.95 -27.51
N LEU A 884 6.12 13.23 -27.38
CA LEU A 884 5.58 14.31 -28.20
C LEU A 884 6.64 14.76 -29.21
N LYS A 885 6.28 14.94 -30.49
CA LYS A 885 7.19 15.47 -31.51
C LYS A 885 6.72 16.83 -31.97
N VAL A 886 7.56 17.85 -31.79
CA VAL A 886 7.21 19.25 -32.07
C VAL A 886 8.17 19.87 -33.09
N LEU A 887 7.65 20.84 -33.86
CA LEU A 887 8.42 21.63 -34.82
C LEU A 887 8.07 23.12 -34.65
N ARG A 888 9.07 24.01 -34.59
CA ARG A 888 8.83 25.45 -34.43
C ARG A 888 8.04 25.99 -35.63
N LYS A 889 6.95 26.73 -35.38
CA LYS A 889 6.23 27.49 -36.42
C LYS A 889 7.14 28.64 -36.89
N LYS A 890 7.33 28.78 -38.20
CA LYS A 890 8.05 29.94 -38.77
C LYS A 890 7.13 31.16 -38.65
N GLU A 891 7.62 32.26 -38.10
CA GLU A 891 6.90 33.54 -38.18
C GLU A 891 6.74 33.92 -39.65
N SER A 892 5.50 34.16 -40.07
CA SER A 892 5.23 34.69 -41.42
C SER A 892 5.82 36.09 -41.51
N SER A 893 6.91 36.24 -42.27
CA SER A 893 7.50 37.52 -42.63
C SER A 893 6.64 38.26 -43.67
N ASP A 894 5.37 38.52 -43.35
CA ASP A 894 4.45 39.26 -44.22
C ASP A 894 3.91 40.51 -43.50
N GLY A 895 4.85 41.27 -42.93
CA GLY A 895 4.65 42.62 -42.40
C GLY A 895 5.31 43.64 -43.32
N GLY A 896 4.87 43.75 -44.58
CA GLY A 896 5.55 44.63 -45.54
C GLY A 896 4.90 44.73 -46.92
N GLY A 897 3.59 45.00 -46.99
CA GLY A 897 2.92 45.21 -48.27
C GLY A 897 1.71 46.13 -48.15
N LYS A 898 1.92 47.43 -48.34
CA LYS A 898 0.84 48.37 -48.68
C LYS A 898 0.05 47.77 -49.85
N ARG A 899 -1.19 47.38 -49.58
CA ARG A 899 -2.19 47.05 -50.61
C ARG A 899 -2.44 48.33 -51.42
N LEU A 900 -1.69 48.49 -52.51
CA LEU A 900 -1.94 49.50 -53.52
C LEU A 900 -3.11 48.99 -54.36
N LEU A 901 -4.28 49.61 -54.14
CA LEU A 901 -5.44 49.52 -55.01
C LEU A 901 -5.04 49.95 -56.43
N LEU A 902 -5.01 49.00 -57.37
CA LEU A 902 -5.23 49.27 -58.77
C LEU A 902 -6.29 48.29 -59.31
N SER A 903 -7.32 48.92 -59.85
CA SER A 903 -8.53 48.39 -60.46
C SER A 903 -8.29 47.53 -61.70
N ALA A 904 -9.09 46.49 -61.84
CA ALA A 904 -9.72 46.12 -63.11
C ALA A 904 -11.01 45.32 -62.81
N GLY A 905 -12.18 45.92 -63.07
CA GLY A 905 -13.39 45.14 -63.31
C GLY A 905 -13.47 44.72 -64.77
N PRO A 906 -14.36 43.79 -65.17
CA PRO A 906 -14.89 43.77 -66.52
C PRO A 906 -16.29 44.37 -66.51
N ALA A 907 -16.38 45.62 -67.01
CA ALA A 907 -17.57 46.46 -67.12
C ALA A 907 -18.17 46.99 -65.80
#